data_AF-A0A1D1ZZJ8-F1
#
_entry.id   AF-A0A1D1ZZJ8-F1
#
_cell.length_a   1.000
_cell.length_b   1.000
_cell.length_c   1.000
_cell.angle_alpha   90.00
_cell.angle_beta   90.00
_cell.angle_gamma   90.00
#
_symmetry.space_group_name_H-M   'P 1'
#
loop_
_entity.id
_entity.type
_entity.pdbx_description
1 polymer ?
#
loop_
_entity_poly.entity_id
_entity_poly.type
_entity_poly.pdbx_seq_one_letter_code
_entity_poly.pdbx_strand_id
1 'polypeptide(L)'
;MVSSVKVHCPRTLPPAGRARPLPPAALFRPGRWLHLPSHGPAFRAERPQRPAPKHLVHALSGNNRNGHASSAGDAEVEEAVNLDDILGQGEGTPAAAQAGAQASLEDEYEDDDEVIGLDDIIQGHLGDEEGEDTDPEAESGDELLDDAPEGPHELRRNEYPEPPERRWRLRDLLQAAGVVALGPDGAELPFSSLPELEISNLLTCNSPQGLDQALYVCVPATDADADGHDFADRAPDQGAVAVLAQAGREVPECSVPVLRVADPAASLGRLAAAFYGNPSRSLKTVAFVGTHGKTTAAWLTRGLLEETGALTGMIGTIEYAIAEDRLDEEGALWAPEEDDPSADRESSSPFHILPYEGKYGCPETTPDPLHLQKVLAGVKDRGATHAVVELSLQSLIRDDPVPEIAPDVLVFTCLLDDDLPVGLTPAACCQAIQQAFARLAPGSTAVINVTDAFGAELAASVAAAGRARVLRMSTAPTPPGSPPADVFAERTKHSIWESEVVVTTPAGRLQVILPLLGAAHVGNALAAVAAGCALAIPLPAVVAGMEGVDVIPGRSEVIDEGQGFSVAVDAARSPAGVARALRHASALGARRLLVVLGGRGDATPEARAALGAAAHAGADVLFLTNDSPGRDWPDRIISHVVAGFPEAVRHRNLGAAYPWLQDPHRVPQWYQSFLTQYQSEVGRYVIEDRFSAIRVAIGMAKPKDLILVLGKGHEDFQEYWGGQELGETVKGWFDDRVECRAALGRLPSLEKLKDLDRSFLPWTRYPEEREGMLASILEEELKSKGTAEPAMRQVFGPTPAVAAGVDGADDGA
;
A
#
# COMPACT_ATOMS: atom_id res chain seq x y z
N MET A 1 -16.63 29.17 63.47
CA MET A 1 -16.66 28.13 64.53
C MET A 1 -15.79 27.00 64.00
N VAL A 2 -14.55 26.80 64.50
CA VAL A 2 -14.20 25.87 65.61
C VAL A 2 -14.61 24.44 65.23
N SER A 3 -13.73 23.43 65.06
CA SER A 3 -12.49 23.04 65.80
C SER A 3 -11.52 22.25 64.87
N SER A 4 -10.21 22.55 64.75
CA SER A 4 -9.04 22.16 65.60
C SER A 4 -8.84 20.63 65.77
N VAL A 5 -7.67 20.00 65.57
CA VAL A 5 -6.37 20.04 66.33
C VAL A 5 -5.31 19.26 65.49
N LYS A 6 -4.12 19.81 65.11
CA LYS A 6 -2.76 19.73 65.72
C LYS A 6 -2.19 18.30 66.00
N VAL A 7 -0.87 17.97 66.05
CA VAL A 7 0.47 18.51 65.68
C VAL A 7 1.47 17.35 65.95
N HIS A 8 2.51 17.10 65.13
CA HIS A 8 3.94 16.96 65.58
C HIS A 8 4.95 16.61 64.47
N CYS A 9 6.10 17.27 64.54
CA CYS A 9 7.38 16.87 63.93
C CYS A 9 8.54 17.44 64.78
N PRO A 10 9.52 16.63 65.21
CA PRO A 10 10.81 17.10 65.76
C PRO A 10 11.94 16.88 64.74
N ARG A 11 12.61 17.94 64.24
CA ARG A 11 13.89 18.48 64.74
C ARG A 11 15.01 17.45 64.97
N THR A 12 16.12 17.56 64.21
CA THR A 12 17.41 18.17 64.65
C THR A 12 18.45 18.34 63.53
N LEU A 13 19.15 19.49 63.52
CA LEU A 13 20.48 19.79 62.91
C LEU A 13 21.55 19.67 64.03
N PRO A 14 22.90 19.86 63.86
CA PRO A 14 23.72 20.48 62.78
C PRO A 14 25.03 19.64 62.49
N PRO A 15 26.26 20.15 62.11
CA PRO A 15 26.72 21.46 61.62
C PRO A 15 27.61 21.46 60.33
N ALA A 16 28.12 22.65 59.97
CA ALA A 16 28.76 23.00 58.68
C ALA A 16 30.30 22.83 58.58
N GLY A 17 30.86 22.92 57.36
CA GLY A 17 32.30 22.73 57.09
C GLY A 17 32.92 23.41 55.84
N ARG A 18 32.92 24.76 55.79
CA ARG A 18 33.84 25.64 55.02
C ARG A 18 33.85 25.60 53.46
N ALA A 19 34.36 26.67 52.85
CA ALA A 19 34.33 26.98 51.41
C ALA A 19 35.67 27.54 50.88
N ARG A 20 35.73 27.72 49.54
CA ARG A 20 36.78 28.36 48.66
C ARG A 20 37.78 27.39 47.98
N PRO A 21 38.37 27.77 46.82
CA PRO A 21 37.82 28.53 45.68
C PRO A 21 38.11 27.87 44.30
N LEU A 22 37.45 28.35 43.23
CA LEU A 22 37.74 27.95 41.83
C LEU A 22 38.79 28.86 41.15
N PRO A 23 39.72 28.27 40.38
CA PRO A 23 40.38 28.88 39.22
C PRO A 23 40.15 28.02 37.93
N PRO A 24 40.53 28.44 36.71
CA PRO A 24 39.53 28.53 35.63
C PRO A 24 39.72 27.63 34.39
N ALA A 25 38.61 27.50 33.65
CA ALA A 25 38.44 27.19 32.22
C ALA A 25 39.56 26.49 31.42
N ALA A 26 39.27 25.29 30.90
CA ALA A 26 39.79 24.81 29.61
C ALA A 26 38.90 23.71 28.99
N LEU A 27 38.45 23.97 27.75
CA LEU A 27 38.31 23.04 26.61
C LEU A 27 37.93 21.57 26.88
N PHE A 28 36.67 21.21 26.58
CA PHE A 28 36.27 19.82 26.34
C PHE A 28 36.19 19.50 24.84
N ARG A 29 36.82 18.38 24.44
CA ARG A 29 36.49 17.60 23.23
C ARG A 29 36.11 16.18 23.68
N PRO A 30 35.30 15.44 22.90
CA PRO A 30 34.51 14.32 23.43
C PRO A 30 35.27 12.99 23.48
N GLY A 31 34.88 12.11 24.41
CA GLY A 31 35.31 10.71 24.42
C GLY A 31 34.90 9.95 25.68
N ARG A 32 34.11 8.87 25.48
CA ARG A 32 33.77 7.80 26.43
C ARG A 32 33.03 8.21 27.72
N TRP A 33 31.73 7.97 27.74
CA TRP A 33 30.98 7.78 28.97
C TRP A 33 31.16 6.33 29.47
N LEU A 34 31.53 6.17 30.74
CA LEU A 34 31.42 4.89 31.44
C LEU A 34 29.97 4.70 31.89
N HIS A 35 29.45 3.47 31.78
CA HIS A 35 28.24 3.08 32.50
C HIS A 35 28.51 3.07 34.01
N LEU A 36 27.61 3.67 34.78
CA LEU A 36 27.41 3.41 36.20
C LEU A 36 25.98 2.88 36.39
N PRO A 37 25.77 1.82 37.20
CA PRO A 37 24.45 1.22 37.38
C PRO A 37 23.61 2.00 38.41
N SER A 38 22.34 2.23 38.09
CA SER A 38 21.32 2.70 39.04
C SER A 38 20.36 1.56 39.36
N HIS A 39 20.33 1.12 40.62
CA HIS A 39 19.37 0.12 41.11
C HIS A 39 17.99 0.74 41.37
N GLY A 40 16.94 0.06 40.92
CA GLY A 40 15.53 0.36 41.21
C GLY A 40 14.64 -0.45 40.26
N PRO A 41 13.65 -1.23 40.74
CA PRO A 41 12.99 -2.23 39.90
C PRO A 41 11.92 -1.61 39.00
N ALA A 42 12.11 -1.76 37.69
CA ALA A 42 11.05 -1.67 36.70
C ALA A 42 11.04 -2.98 35.92
N PHE A 43 9.87 -3.62 35.81
CA PHE A 43 9.71 -4.82 34.99
C PHE A 43 9.99 -4.45 33.54
N ARG A 44 11.00 -5.10 32.95
CA ARG A 44 11.20 -5.20 31.50
C ARG A 44 11.06 -6.66 31.15
N ALA A 45 10.12 -6.98 30.27
CA ALA A 45 10.20 -8.22 29.51
C ALA A 45 11.49 -8.14 28.66
N GLU A 46 12.31 -9.18 28.71
CA GLU A 46 13.56 -9.23 27.94
C GLU A 46 13.22 -9.53 26.47
N ARG A 47 13.16 -8.50 25.62
CA ARG A 47 13.16 -8.70 24.17
C ARG A 47 14.45 -9.45 23.79
N PRO A 48 14.40 -10.51 22.96
CA PRO A 48 15.60 -11.17 22.46
C PRO A 48 16.43 -10.17 21.64
N GLN A 49 17.72 -10.05 21.94
CA GLN A 49 18.63 -9.17 21.20
C GLN A 49 18.86 -9.71 19.79
N ARG A 50 18.13 -9.19 18.80
CA ARG A 50 18.47 -9.36 17.38
C ARG A 50 19.81 -8.65 17.08
N PRO A 51 20.68 -9.23 16.24
CA PRO A 51 21.99 -8.64 15.97
C PRO A 51 21.85 -7.34 15.17
N ALA A 52 22.44 -6.26 15.68
CA ALA A 52 22.41 -4.96 15.00
C ALA A 52 23.09 -5.01 13.61
N PRO A 53 22.53 -4.34 12.59
CA PRO A 53 23.16 -4.24 11.28
C PRO A 53 24.51 -3.51 11.39
N LYS A 54 25.52 -4.01 10.67
CA LYS A 54 26.88 -3.45 10.69
C LYS A 54 26.95 -2.20 9.82
N HIS A 55 26.55 -1.05 10.37
CA HIS A 55 26.71 0.24 9.69
C HIS A 55 28.17 0.47 9.25
N LEU A 56 28.39 0.57 7.95
CA LEU A 56 29.70 0.78 7.35
C LEU A 56 30.07 2.27 7.42
N VAL A 57 30.74 2.69 8.51
CA VAL A 57 31.17 4.08 8.69
C VAL A 57 32.30 4.43 7.70
N HIS A 58 31.96 4.95 6.53
CA HIS A 58 32.93 5.51 5.59
C HIS A 58 33.39 6.90 6.05
N ALA A 59 34.57 6.94 6.65
CA ALA A 59 35.26 8.19 6.96
C ALA A 59 35.76 8.86 5.67
N LEU A 60 35.17 10.00 5.30
CA LEU A 60 35.72 10.90 4.27
C LEU A 60 36.55 12.00 4.95
N SER A 61 37.87 11.82 4.93
CA SER A 61 38.81 12.90 5.23
C SER A 61 38.72 13.97 4.14
N GLY A 62 38.45 15.20 4.55
CA GLY A 62 38.34 16.30 3.60
C GLY A 62 39.68 16.66 2.95
N ASN A 63 39.62 17.22 1.75
CA ASN A 63 40.64 18.15 1.30
C ASN A 63 39.97 19.32 0.59
N ASN A 64 40.29 20.53 1.03
CA ASN A 64 39.63 21.77 0.65
C ASN A 64 40.67 22.72 0.05
N ARG A 65 40.43 23.28 -1.15
CA ARG A 65 41.07 24.50 -1.68
C ARG A 65 40.51 24.94 -3.03
N ASN A 66 39.93 26.15 -3.02
CA ASN A 66 40.06 27.28 -3.96
C ASN A 66 40.18 27.02 -5.49
N GLY A 67 39.48 27.75 -6.37
CA GLY A 67 38.53 28.85 -6.15
C GLY A 67 38.37 29.78 -7.37
N HIS A 68 37.88 30.99 -7.12
CA HIS A 68 37.65 32.14 -8.03
C HIS A 68 36.37 32.17 -8.87
N ALA A 69 35.95 33.41 -9.13
CA ALA A 69 34.70 33.83 -9.75
C ALA A 69 34.97 34.99 -10.72
N SER A 70 34.13 35.15 -11.74
CA SER A 70 33.99 36.42 -12.47
C SER A 70 32.63 36.53 -13.17
N SER A 71 32.06 37.71 -13.01
CA SER A 71 30.73 38.23 -13.37
C SER A 71 30.36 38.40 -14.86
N ALA A 72 29.04 38.53 -15.06
CA ALA A 72 28.32 39.48 -15.94
C ALA A 72 28.06 39.16 -17.43
N GLY A 73 26.83 39.51 -17.86
CA GLY A 73 26.34 39.49 -19.24
C GLY A 73 24.80 39.43 -19.30
N ASP A 74 24.14 40.60 -19.31
CA ASP A 74 22.67 40.74 -19.29
C ASP A 74 21.99 40.42 -20.64
N ALA A 75 20.72 39.98 -20.60
CA ALA A 75 19.65 40.38 -21.54
C ALA A 75 18.27 39.84 -21.10
N GLU A 76 17.36 40.74 -20.73
CA GLU A 76 15.90 40.50 -20.77
C GLU A 76 15.36 40.79 -22.18
N VAL A 77 14.18 40.25 -22.53
CA VAL A 77 13.03 40.94 -23.15
C VAL A 77 11.88 39.93 -23.33
N GLU A 78 10.65 40.36 -23.03
CA GLU A 78 9.40 39.62 -23.20
C GLU A 78 8.90 39.61 -24.66
N GLU A 79 8.06 38.64 -25.05
CA GLU A 79 6.64 38.89 -25.38
C GLU A 79 5.91 37.62 -25.85
N ALA A 80 4.60 37.57 -25.58
CA ALA A 80 3.70 36.53 -26.08
C ALA A 80 3.02 36.99 -27.38
N VAL A 81 2.68 36.05 -28.27
CA VAL A 81 1.77 36.33 -29.41
C VAL A 81 0.70 35.26 -29.51
N ASN A 82 -0.54 35.73 -29.59
CA ASN A 82 -1.76 34.96 -29.73
C ASN A 82 -2.05 34.68 -31.22
N LEU A 83 -2.67 33.55 -31.56
CA LEU A 83 -2.94 33.15 -32.95
C LEU A 83 -4.26 32.35 -33.07
N ASP A 84 -5.37 33.07 -32.98
CA ASP A 84 -6.62 32.69 -33.64
C ASP A 84 -6.75 33.56 -34.90
N ASP A 85 -6.75 32.92 -36.08
CA ASP A 85 -7.26 33.40 -37.37
C ASP A 85 -6.88 32.40 -38.49
N ILE A 86 -7.70 32.08 -39.50
CA ILE A 86 -9.14 32.25 -39.69
C ILE A 86 -9.60 31.36 -40.88
N LEU A 87 -10.82 30.80 -40.84
CA LEU A 87 -11.55 30.11 -41.94
C LEU A 87 -10.96 28.78 -42.45
N GLY A 88 -11.73 27.73 -42.75
CA GLY A 88 -13.19 27.48 -42.71
C GLY A 88 -13.45 26.17 -43.50
N GLN A 89 -14.61 25.52 -43.59
CA GLN A 89 -16.00 25.70 -43.15
C GLN A 89 -16.78 24.55 -43.87
N GLY A 90 -17.92 24.08 -43.34
CA GLY A 90 -18.74 22.99 -43.95
C GLY A 90 -18.75 21.71 -43.08
N GLU A 91 -19.47 21.66 -41.97
CA GLU A 91 -20.93 21.43 -41.85
C GLU A 91 -21.41 20.03 -42.27
N GLY A 92 -22.09 19.29 -41.38
CA GLY A 92 -22.74 18.02 -41.75
C GLY A 92 -23.07 16.99 -40.66
N THR A 93 -23.78 17.35 -39.58
CA THR A 93 -24.58 16.39 -38.75
C THR A 93 -26.03 16.33 -39.29
N PRO A 94 -26.93 15.36 -38.95
CA PRO A 94 -26.86 14.37 -37.86
C PRO A 94 -27.43 12.93 -38.14
N ALA A 95 -27.43 12.11 -37.07
CA ALA A 95 -28.46 11.12 -36.67
C ALA A 95 -28.57 9.69 -37.27
N ALA A 96 -28.48 8.72 -36.36
CA ALA A 96 -29.33 7.53 -36.16
C ALA A 96 -29.60 6.49 -37.27
N ALA A 97 -29.17 5.24 -37.01
CA ALA A 97 -29.93 4.03 -37.35
C ALA A 97 -29.53 2.84 -36.45
N GLN A 98 -30.52 2.18 -35.84
CA GLN A 98 -30.36 0.82 -35.28
C GLN A 98 -30.62 -0.24 -36.36
N ALA A 99 -30.20 -1.47 -36.04
CA ALA A 99 -30.68 -2.75 -36.57
C ALA A 99 -30.10 -3.27 -37.90
N GLY A 100 -29.55 -4.49 -37.81
CA GLY A 100 -30.03 -5.60 -38.64
C GLY A 100 -29.13 -6.08 -39.78
N ALA A 101 -28.22 -7.01 -39.47
CA ALA A 101 -27.79 -8.04 -40.42
C ALA A 101 -27.33 -9.30 -39.66
N GLN A 102 -28.24 -10.28 -39.53
CA GLN A 102 -27.84 -11.66 -39.27
C GLN A 102 -27.11 -12.18 -40.51
N ALA A 103 -25.95 -12.80 -40.31
CA ALA A 103 -25.33 -13.68 -41.31
C ALA A 103 -24.94 -14.98 -40.61
N SER A 104 -25.81 -15.98 -40.75
CA SER A 104 -25.58 -17.35 -40.31
C SER A 104 -24.43 -17.99 -41.10
N LEU A 105 -23.42 -18.48 -40.39
CA LEU A 105 -22.56 -19.56 -40.84
C LEU A 105 -22.49 -20.56 -39.68
N GLU A 106 -23.36 -21.56 -39.77
CA GLU A 106 -23.17 -22.85 -39.10
C GLU A 106 -22.09 -23.58 -39.91
N ASP A 107 -21.01 -24.00 -39.26
CA ASP A 107 -20.14 -25.08 -39.74
C ASP A 107 -19.63 -25.84 -38.50
N GLU A 108 -19.68 -27.16 -38.59
CA GLU A 108 -19.57 -28.10 -37.48
C GLU A 108 -18.11 -28.27 -37.02
N TYR A 109 -17.89 -28.28 -35.70
CA TYR A 109 -16.71 -28.89 -35.08
C TYR A 109 -17.20 -29.93 -34.09
N GLU A 110 -16.72 -31.17 -34.25
CA GLU A 110 -17.06 -32.29 -33.36
C GLU A 110 -16.26 -32.13 -32.05
N ASP A 111 -16.95 -32.13 -30.91
CA ASP A 111 -16.35 -32.14 -29.58
C ASP A 111 -15.73 -33.53 -29.30
N ASP A 112 -14.42 -33.57 -29.09
CA ASP A 112 -13.68 -34.72 -28.52
C ASP A 112 -12.43 -34.17 -27.78
N ASP A 113 -12.63 -33.53 -26.63
CA ASP A 113 -11.58 -33.23 -25.65
C ASP A 113 -12.12 -33.54 -24.24
N GLU A 114 -11.51 -34.52 -23.57
CA GLU A 114 -11.84 -34.88 -22.18
C GLU A 114 -11.47 -33.73 -21.23
N VAL A 115 -12.47 -33.17 -20.55
CA VAL A 115 -12.23 -32.25 -19.43
C VAL A 115 -11.62 -33.04 -18.28
N ILE A 116 -10.32 -32.87 -18.06
CA ILE A 116 -9.63 -33.40 -16.88
C ILE A 116 -10.20 -32.68 -15.65
N GLY A 117 -10.85 -33.44 -14.77
CA GLY A 117 -11.39 -32.93 -13.51
C GLY A 117 -10.27 -32.49 -12.56
N LEU A 118 -10.55 -31.48 -11.74
CA LEU A 118 -9.57 -30.91 -10.80
C LEU A 118 -9.03 -31.96 -9.80
N ASP A 119 -9.82 -32.99 -9.50
CA ASP A 119 -9.48 -34.09 -8.59
C ASP A 119 -8.32 -34.96 -9.09
N ASP A 120 -8.18 -35.16 -10.41
CA ASP A 120 -7.16 -36.03 -11.00
C ASP A 120 -5.74 -35.40 -10.98
N ILE A 121 -5.63 -34.09 -10.74
CA ILE A 121 -4.35 -33.39 -10.63
C ILE A 121 -3.73 -33.57 -9.23
N ILE A 122 -4.53 -33.95 -8.23
CA ILE A 122 -4.09 -34.03 -6.82
C ILE A 122 -3.41 -35.38 -6.50
N GLN A 123 -3.63 -36.43 -7.30
CA GLN A 123 -3.05 -37.77 -7.07
C GLN A 123 -2.09 -38.24 -8.17
N GLY A 124 -0.82 -37.82 -8.10
CA GLY A 124 0.21 -38.42 -8.94
C GLY A 124 1.65 -37.96 -8.70
N HIS A 125 2.46 -38.86 -8.12
CA HIS A 125 3.94 -38.92 -8.04
C HIS A 125 4.55 -38.88 -6.63
N LEU A 126 4.23 -39.90 -5.82
CA LEU A 126 5.21 -40.49 -4.91
C LEU A 126 5.50 -41.90 -5.43
N GLY A 127 6.77 -42.16 -5.77
CA GLY A 127 7.19 -43.45 -6.32
C GLY A 127 7.48 -44.47 -5.22
N ASP A 128 7.11 -45.72 -5.48
CA ASP A 128 7.29 -46.83 -4.56
C ASP A 128 8.78 -47.18 -4.35
N GLU A 129 9.21 -47.32 -3.09
CA GLU A 129 10.29 -48.24 -2.73
C GLU A 129 9.77 -49.21 -1.66
N GLU A 130 9.66 -50.49 -2.04
CA GLU A 130 9.19 -51.57 -1.19
C GLU A 130 10.21 -51.90 -0.08
N GLY A 131 9.71 -52.14 1.13
CA GLY A 131 10.50 -52.59 2.28
C GLY A 131 9.62 -53.27 3.33
N GLU A 132 9.37 -54.56 3.15
CA GLU A 132 8.69 -55.39 4.16
C GLU A 132 9.54 -55.52 5.43
N ASP A 133 8.93 -55.34 6.61
CA ASP A 133 9.21 -56.20 7.77
C ASP A 133 8.05 -56.14 8.77
N THR A 134 7.72 -57.30 9.37
CA THR A 134 6.51 -57.52 10.17
C THR A 134 6.81 -57.66 11.67
N ASP A 135 5.99 -57.04 12.55
CA ASP A 135 5.29 -57.77 13.63
C ASP A 135 4.23 -56.88 14.35
N PRO A 136 3.18 -57.46 14.98
CA PRO A 136 2.07 -56.71 15.60
C PRO A 136 2.12 -56.68 17.15
N GLU A 137 1.16 -55.96 17.73
CA GLU A 137 0.75 -55.93 19.15
C GLU A 137 1.70 -55.25 20.18
N ALA A 138 1.31 -54.02 20.59
CA ALA A 138 1.51 -53.54 21.96
C ALA A 138 0.33 -52.65 22.38
N GLU A 139 -0.10 -52.78 23.63
CA GLU A 139 -1.36 -52.24 24.15
C GLU A 139 -1.32 -50.73 24.48
N SER A 140 -2.52 -50.17 24.60
CA SER A 140 -2.87 -48.85 25.15
C SER A 140 -1.95 -48.30 26.26
N GLY A 141 -1.52 -47.04 26.09
CA GLY A 141 -1.00 -46.20 27.14
C GLY A 141 -1.42 -44.75 26.95
N ASP A 142 -2.50 -44.33 27.61
CA ASP A 142 -2.83 -42.91 27.79
C ASP A 142 -1.76 -42.28 28.71
N GLU A 143 -0.76 -41.63 28.13
CA GLU A 143 0.05 -40.64 28.84
C GLU A 143 -0.08 -39.27 28.17
N LEU A 144 -0.52 -38.30 28.98
CA LEU A 144 -0.77 -36.91 28.58
C LEU A 144 0.52 -36.29 28.00
N LEU A 145 0.45 -35.87 26.74
CA LEU A 145 1.41 -34.98 26.09
C LEU A 145 0.84 -33.57 25.96
N ASP A 146 0.32 -33.04 27.07
CA ASP A 146 0.19 -31.59 27.28
C ASP A 146 1.60 -31.04 27.54
N ASP A 147 2.29 -30.60 26.48
CA ASP A 147 3.38 -29.59 26.48
C ASP A 147 3.98 -29.48 25.06
N ALA A 148 3.13 -29.22 24.05
CA ALA A 148 3.61 -28.56 22.84
C ALA A 148 3.92 -27.10 23.21
N PRO A 149 5.09 -26.53 22.85
CA PRO A 149 5.40 -25.15 23.20
C PRO A 149 4.46 -24.20 22.46
N GLU A 150 3.53 -23.59 23.20
CA GLU A 150 2.61 -22.54 22.74
C GLU A 150 3.35 -21.51 21.87
N GLY A 151 2.72 -21.13 20.76
CA GLY A 151 3.32 -20.22 19.80
C GLY A 151 3.58 -18.84 20.42
N PRO A 152 4.53 -18.04 19.90
CA PRO A 152 4.83 -16.70 20.44
C PRO A 152 3.63 -15.73 20.41
N HIS A 153 2.56 -16.06 19.67
CA HIS A 153 1.29 -15.34 19.65
C HIS A 153 0.31 -15.77 20.76
N GLU A 154 0.27 -17.05 21.14
CA GLU A 154 -0.62 -17.54 22.21
C GLU A 154 -0.21 -16.97 23.57
N LEU A 155 1.10 -16.86 23.81
CA LEU A 155 1.67 -16.27 25.02
C LEU A 155 1.20 -14.82 25.29
N ARG A 156 0.79 -14.06 24.26
CA ARG A 156 0.22 -12.70 24.42
C ARG A 156 -1.30 -12.67 24.59
N ARG A 157 -2.03 -13.72 24.19
CA ARG A 157 -3.50 -13.76 24.28
C ARG A 157 -3.97 -13.56 25.74
N ASN A 158 -3.18 -14.06 26.68
CA ASN A 158 -3.40 -13.94 28.13
C ASN A 158 -2.93 -12.61 28.76
N GLU A 159 -2.32 -11.69 28.00
CA GLU A 159 -1.85 -10.38 28.52
C GLU A 159 -2.91 -9.27 28.43
N TYR A 160 -3.88 -9.39 27.53
CA TYR A 160 -4.92 -8.38 27.33
C TYR A 160 -6.11 -8.56 28.30
N PRO A 161 -6.75 -7.46 28.76
CA PRO A 161 -8.03 -7.53 29.45
C PRO A 161 -9.13 -8.14 28.57
N GLU A 162 -9.99 -8.95 29.17
CA GLU A 162 -11.20 -9.48 28.53
C GLU A 162 -12.18 -8.36 28.15
N PRO A 163 -12.77 -8.38 26.94
CA PRO A 163 -13.80 -7.42 26.54
C PRO A 163 -15.03 -7.46 27.46
N PRO A 164 -15.62 -6.31 27.80
CA PRO A 164 -16.82 -6.25 28.64
C PRO A 164 -18.06 -6.73 27.88
N GLU A 165 -18.94 -7.47 28.58
CA GLU A 165 -20.31 -7.71 28.11
C GLU A 165 -21.03 -6.37 27.87
N ARG A 166 -21.74 -6.27 26.73
CA ARG A 166 -22.50 -5.09 26.32
C ARG A 166 -23.98 -5.44 26.26
N ARG A 167 -24.77 -4.78 27.11
CA ARG A 167 -26.22 -4.93 27.17
C ARG A 167 -26.86 -3.56 27.35
N TRP A 168 -27.84 -3.25 26.52
CA TRP A 168 -28.57 -1.98 26.52
C TRP A 168 -30.07 -2.23 26.56
N ARG A 169 -30.86 -1.32 27.13
CA ARG A 169 -32.28 -1.23 26.76
C ARG A 169 -32.37 -0.48 25.44
N LEU A 170 -33.20 -0.95 24.52
CA LEU A 170 -33.39 -0.35 23.19
C LEU A 170 -33.64 1.16 23.25
N ARG A 171 -34.53 1.61 24.15
CA ARG A 171 -34.84 3.03 24.35
C ARG A 171 -33.63 3.85 24.83
N ASP A 172 -32.80 3.27 25.71
CA ASP A 172 -31.66 3.95 26.35
C ASP A 172 -30.50 4.06 25.34
N LEU A 173 -30.34 3.05 24.46
CA LEU A 173 -29.41 3.05 23.33
C LEU A 173 -29.79 4.10 22.26
N LEU A 174 -31.05 4.09 21.82
CA LEU A 174 -31.57 5.08 20.86
C LEU A 174 -31.43 6.50 21.40
N GLN A 175 -31.72 6.71 22.69
CA GLN A 175 -31.53 8.00 23.36
C GLN A 175 -30.05 8.40 23.43
N ALA A 176 -29.13 7.48 23.73
CA ALA A 176 -27.69 7.75 23.76
C ALA A 176 -27.10 8.07 22.37
N ALA A 177 -27.61 7.43 21.32
CA ALA A 177 -27.24 7.69 19.92
C ALA A 177 -27.90 8.95 19.32
N GLY A 178 -28.89 9.53 20.01
CA GLY A 178 -29.71 10.62 19.47
C GLY A 178 -30.52 10.19 18.24
N VAL A 179 -30.96 8.94 18.19
CA VAL A 179 -31.77 8.38 17.09
C VAL A 179 -33.22 8.33 17.54
N VAL A 180 -34.08 9.07 16.84
CA VAL A 180 -35.49 9.23 17.19
C VAL A 180 -36.35 8.38 16.27
N ALA A 181 -37.20 7.54 16.86
CA ALA A 181 -38.16 6.75 16.10
C ALA A 181 -39.39 7.61 15.70
N LEU A 182 -40.02 7.27 14.58
CA LEU A 182 -41.12 8.02 13.97
C LEU A 182 -42.42 7.20 13.96
N GLY A 183 -43.53 7.85 14.23
CA GLY A 183 -44.87 7.29 14.16
C GLY A 183 -45.39 7.16 12.71
N PRO A 184 -46.56 6.51 12.50
CA PRO A 184 -47.17 6.37 11.17
C PRO A 184 -47.55 7.71 10.50
N ASP A 185 -47.70 8.77 11.29
CA ASP A 185 -47.94 10.15 10.87
C ASP A 185 -46.65 10.97 10.65
N GLY A 186 -45.48 10.35 10.86
CA GLY A 186 -44.17 10.99 10.80
C GLY A 186 -43.79 11.79 12.05
N ALA A 187 -44.61 11.78 13.11
CA ALA A 187 -44.29 12.46 14.35
C ALA A 187 -43.20 11.70 15.15
N GLU A 188 -42.34 12.42 15.87
CA GLU A 188 -41.35 11.83 16.76
C GLU A 188 -42.03 11.05 17.91
N LEU A 189 -41.65 9.79 18.08
CA LEU A 189 -42.09 8.94 19.19
C LEU A 189 -41.24 9.23 20.43
N PRO A 190 -41.85 9.47 21.60
CA PRO A 190 -41.09 9.62 22.84
C PRO A 190 -40.41 8.29 23.21
N PHE A 191 -39.17 8.33 23.70
CA PHE A 191 -38.42 7.13 24.10
C PHE A 191 -39.19 6.23 25.11
N SER A 192 -40.09 6.82 25.90
CA SER A 192 -40.96 6.10 26.85
C SER A 192 -42.10 5.28 26.22
N SER A 193 -42.37 5.41 24.92
CA SER A 193 -43.35 4.57 24.19
C SER A 193 -42.69 3.46 23.36
N LEU A 194 -41.38 3.33 23.42
CA LEU A 194 -40.64 2.25 22.77
C LEU A 194 -40.77 0.94 23.57
N PRO A 195 -40.66 -0.24 22.93
CA PRO A 195 -40.74 -1.52 23.63
C PRO A 195 -39.54 -1.72 24.57
N GLU A 196 -39.79 -2.32 25.73
CA GLU A 196 -38.75 -2.70 26.70
C GLU A 196 -38.02 -3.97 26.23
N LEU A 197 -37.06 -3.80 25.33
CA LEU A 197 -36.19 -4.87 24.80
C LEU A 197 -34.75 -4.67 25.29
N GLU A 198 -34.08 -5.78 25.62
CA GLU A 198 -32.63 -5.84 25.81
C GLU A 198 -31.96 -6.04 24.45
N ILE A 199 -30.85 -5.34 24.22
CA ILE A 199 -30.04 -5.37 23.01
C ILE A 199 -28.61 -5.67 23.43
N SER A 200 -28.05 -6.79 22.96
CA SER A 200 -26.65 -7.18 23.17
C SER A 200 -25.81 -7.24 21.89
N ASN A 201 -26.42 -6.98 20.72
CA ASN A 201 -25.72 -6.91 19.44
C ASN A 201 -26.34 -5.85 18.50
N LEU A 202 -25.57 -5.43 17.50
CA LEU A 202 -26.05 -4.70 16.32
C LEU A 202 -25.84 -5.59 15.10
N LEU A 203 -26.80 -5.60 14.19
CA LEU A 203 -26.84 -6.48 13.02
C LEU A 203 -27.21 -5.67 11.77
N THR A 204 -26.61 -6.01 10.63
CA THR A 204 -26.93 -5.49 9.30
C THR A 204 -27.09 -6.67 8.33
N CYS A 205 -27.53 -6.42 7.08
CA CYS A 205 -27.51 -7.44 6.02
C CYS A 205 -26.11 -8.00 5.72
N ASN A 206 -25.05 -7.30 6.14
CA ASN A 206 -23.64 -7.68 5.92
C ASN A 206 -23.03 -8.41 7.13
N SER A 207 -23.81 -8.70 8.18
CA SER A 207 -23.32 -9.30 9.43
C SER A 207 -23.46 -10.84 9.42
N PRO A 208 -22.61 -11.57 10.18
CA PRO A 208 -22.75 -13.02 10.34
C PRO A 208 -24.05 -13.41 11.06
N GLN A 209 -24.50 -14.65 10.83
CA GLN A 209 -25.71 -15.20 11.43
C GLN A 209 -25.51 -15.62 12.90
N GLY A 210 -26.60 -15.71 13.67
CA GLY A 210 -26.60 -16.29 15.02
C GLY A 210 -26.25 -15.32 16.16
N LEU A 211 -26.55 -14.02 16.01
CA LEU A 211 -26.29 -13.01 17.05
C LEU A 211 -27.49 -12.88 18.00
N ASP A 212 -27.32 -13.25 19.27
CA ASP A 212 -28.37 -13.09 20.27
C ASP A 212 -28.73 -11.62 20.56
N GLN A 213 -30.03 -11.37 20.67
CA GLN A 213 -30.66 -10.08 21.03
C GLN A 213 -30.11 -8.88 20.23
N ALA A 214 -30.11 -9.01 18.91
CA ALA A 214 -29.61 -7.94 18.04
C ALA A 214 -30.67 -6.86 17.75
N LEU A 215 -30.21 -5.62 17.52
CA LEU A 215 -30.96 -4.61 16.76
C LEU A 215 -30.52 -4.68 15.30
N TYR A 216 -31.40 -5.12 14.40
CA TYR A 216 -31.14 -5.09 12.97
C TYR A 216 -31.35 -3.68 12.41
N VAL A 217 -30.39 -3.16 11.66
CA VAL A 217 -30.47 -1.85 11.01
C VAL A 217 -30.52 -2.05 9.50
N CYS A 218 -31.61 -1.62 8.87
CA CYS A 218 -31.80 -1.71 7.43
C CYS A 218 -30.87 -0.71 6.70
N VAL A 219 -29.71 -1.17 6.27
CA VAL A 219 -28.76 -0.42 5.43
C VAL A 219 -28.58 -1.13 4.08
N PRO A 220 -28.08 -0.47 3.02
CA PRO A 220 -27.68 -1.16 1.80
C PRO A 220 -26.62 -2.24 2.07
N ALA A 221 -26.66 -3.31 1.28
CA ALA A 221 -25.58 -4.30 1.27
C ALA A 221 -24.26 -3.68 0.79
N THR A 222 -23.11 -4.24 1.17
CA THR A 222 -21.78 -3.67 0.86
C THR A 222 -21.50 -3.60 -0.64
N ASP A 223 -22.08 -4.52 -1.43
CA ASP A 223 -22.04 -4.56 -2.90
C ASP A 223 -23.06 -3.62 -3.58
N ALA A 224 -23.95 -3.00 -2.80
CA ALA A 224 -25.03 -2.09 -3.21
C ALA A 224 -26.10 -2.68 -4.15
N ASP A 225 -26.08 -3.99 -4.45
CA ASP A 225 -27.08 -4.65 -5.29
C ASP A 225 -28.35 -5.07 -4.51
N ALA A 226 -28.33 -4.97 -3.17
CA ALA A 226 -29.48 -5.29 -2.32
C ALA A 226 -29.71 -4.26 -1.18
N ASP A 227 -30.97 -4.05 -0.82
CA ASP A 227 -31.39 -3.16 0.27
C ASP A 227 -31.71 -3.97 1.53
N GLY A 228 -31.11 -3.64 2.68
CA GLY A 228 -31.39 -4.28 3.97
C GLY A 228 -32.86 -4.22 4.43
N HIS A 229 -33.68 -3.35 3.82
CA HIS A 229 -35.13 -3.40 4.02
C HIS A 229 -35.78 -4.69 3.49
N ASP A 230 -35.23 -5.28 2.43
CA ASP A 230 -35.80 -6.44 1.73
C ASP A 230 -35.57 -7.78 2.48
N PHE A 231 -34.71 -7.77 3.52
CA PHE A 231 -34.37 -8.94 4.35
C PHE A 231 -34.85 -8.82 5.81
N ALA A 232 -35.64 -7.80 6.13
CA ALA A 232 -36.05 -7.51 7.51
C ALA A 232 -36.93 -8.62 8.14
N ASP A 233 -37.64 -9.41 7.33
CA ASP A 233 -38.39 -10.61 7.74
C ASP A 233 -37.48 -11.74 8.24
N ARG A 234 -36.24 -11.82 7.73
CA ARG A 234 -35.23 -12.84 8.08
C ARG A 234 -34.33 -12.43 9.24
N ALA A 235 -34.26 -11.13 9.56
CA ALA A 235 -33.47 -10.64 10.69
C ALA A 235 -33.78 -11.35 12.04
N PRO A 236 -35.03 -11.72 12.37
CA PRO A 236 -35.35 -12.50 13.58
C PRO A 236 -34.71 -13.90 13.60
N ASP A 237 -34.56 -14.55 12.45
CA ASP A 237 -33.89 -15.86 12.34
C ASP A 237 -32.37 -15.74 12.61
N GLN A 238 -31.82 -14.54 12.42
CA GLN A 238 -30.45 -14.17 12.79
C GLN A 238 -30.32 -13.66 14.24
N GLY A 239 -31.41 -13.68 15.02
CA GLY A 239 -31.45 -13.29 16.44
C GLY A 239 -31.83 -11.83 16.71
N ALA A 240 -32.28 -11.08 15.69
CA ALA A 240 -32.77 -9.72 15.89
C ALA A 240 -34.08 -9.69 16.69
N VAL A 241 -34.13 -8.87 17.75
CA VAL A 241 -35.33 -8.65 18.58
C VAL A 241 -36.09 -7.37 18.20
N ALA A 242 -35.51 -6.53 17.34
CA ALA A 242 -36.14 -5.38 16.72
C ALA A 242 -35.45 -5.03 15.39
N VAL A 243 -36.21 -4.36 14.50
CA VAL A 243 -35.74 -3.86 13.20
C VAL A 243 -35.80 -2.33 13.22
N LEU A 244 -34.75 -1.67 12.71
CA LEU A 244 -34.68 -0.23 12.50
C LEU A 244 -34.69 0.08 10.99
N ALA A 245 -35.82 0.56 10.50
CA ALA A 245 -36.08 0.76 9.07
C ALA A 245 -36.35 2.25 8.74
N GLN A 246 -36.12 2.63 7.50
CA GLN A 246 -36.42 3.97 7.00
C GLN A 246 -37.94 4.24 6.99
N ALA A 247 -38.34 5.44 7.38
CA ALA A 247 -39.72 5.90 7.31
C ALA A 247 -40.16 6.08 5.85
N GLY A 248 -41.36 5.59 5.52
CA GLY A 248 -41.91 5.63 4.16
C GLY A 248 -41.35 4.56 3.20
N ARG A 249 -40.34 3.78 3.59
CA ARG A 249 -39.88 2.59 2.85
C ARG A 249 -40.76 1.38 3.17
N GLU A 250 -41.17 0.63 2.16
CA GLU A 250 -41.87 -0.64 2.38
C GLU A 250 -40.93 -1.66 3.03
N VAL A 251 -41.46 -2.53 3.89
CA VAL A 251 -40.69 -3.55 4.63
C VAL A 251 -41.59 -4.79 4.74
N PRO A 252 -41.05 -6.01 4.54
CA PRO A 252 -41.77 -7.26 4.78
C PRO A 252 -42.41 -7.36 6.18
N GLU A 253 -43.40 -8.25 6.33
CA GLU A 253 -44.05 -8.48 7.63
C GLU A 253 -43.07 -9.19 8.59
N CYS A 254 -42.53 -8.42 9.54
CA CYS A 254 -41.57 -8.91 10.52
C CYS A 254 -42.29 -9.50 11.75
N SER A 255 -41.75 -10.60 12.31
CA SER A 255 -42.24 -11.18 13.57
C SER A 255 -41.87 -10.35 14.82
N VAL A 256 -40.99 -9.36 14.66
CA VAL A 256 -40.46 -8.48 15.71
C VAL A 256 -40.83 -7.00 15.46
N PRO A 257 -40.76 -6.12 16.47
CA PRO A 257 -41.09 -4.70 16.30
C PRO A 257 -40.20 -3.98 15.28
N VAL A 258 -40.85 -3.31 14.31
CA VAL A 258 -40.18 -2.45 13.32
C VAL A 258 -40.29 -0.99 13.77
N LEU A 259 -39.17 -0.39 14.14
CA LEU A 259 -39.05 1.04 14.45
C LEU A 259 -38.69 1.81 13.18
N ARG A 260 -39.40 2.91 12.91
CA ARG A 260 -39.13 3.77 11.74
C ARG A 260 -38.22 4.93 12.12
N VAL A 261 -37.24 5.25 11.29
CA VAL A 261 -36.33 6.41 11.45
C VAL A 261 -36.22 7.20 10.14
N ALA A 262 -35.78 8.45 10.20
CA ALA A 262 -35.62 9.28 8.99
C ALA A 262 -34.58 8.69 8.02
N ASP A 263 -33.46 8.20 8.56
CA ASP A 263 -32.35 7.60 7.80
C ASP A 263 -31.66 6.55 8.70
N PRO A 264 -31.75 5.25 8.38
CA PRO A 264 -31.10 4.18 9.15
C PRO A 264 -29.58 4.13 8.92
N ALA A 265 -29.08 4.45 7.72
CA ALA A 265 -27.65 4.45 7.41
C ALA A 265 -26.93 5.56 8.19
N ALA A 266 -27.44 6.79 8.17
CA ALA A 266 -26.96 7.91 9.00
C ALA A 266 -27.28 7.74 10.51
N SER A 267 -27.91 6.63 10.90
CA SER A 267 -28.11 6.25 12.31
C SER A 267 -27.15 5.14 12.76
N LEU A 268 -26.64 4.29 11.84
CA LEU A 268 -25.79 3.14 12.16
C LEU A 268 -24.52 3.54 12.91
N GLY A 269 -23.75 4.51 12.41
CA GLY A 269 -22.51 4.95 13.05
C GLY A 269 -22.73 5.50 14.47
N ARG A 270 -23.80 6.26 14.68
CA ARG A 270 -24.18 6.81 15.99
C ARG A 270 -24.67 5.73 16.96
N LEU A 271 -25.39 4.74 16.45
CA LEU A 271 -25.82 3.56 17.22
C LEU A 271 -24.63 2.71 17.63
N ALA A 272 -23.71 2.41 16.71
CA ALA A 272 -22.51 1.64 16.99
C ALA A 272 -21.60 2.39 17.99
N ALA A 273 -21.35 3.69 17.77
CA ALA A 273 -20.59 4.51 18.71
C ALA A 273 -21.25 4.57 20.10
N ALA A 274 -22.57 4.65 20.20
CA ALA A 274 -23.26 4.57 21.50
C ALA A 274 -23.12 3.18 22.13
N PHE A 275 -23.43 2.12 21.38
CA PHE A 275 -23.43 0.72 21.82
C PHE A 275 -22.07 0.27 22.37
N TYR A 276 -20.99 0.57 21.64
CA TYR A 276 -19.60 0.26 22.03
C TYR A 276 -18.99 1.26 23.03
N GLY A 277 -19.78 2.21 23.54
CA GLY A 277 -19.35 3.13 24.60
C GLY A 277 -18.32 4.18 24.13
N ASN A 278 -18.53 4.71 22.94
CA ASN A 278 -17.74 5.75 22.25
C ASN A 278 -16.23 5.44 22.33
N PRO A 279 -15.76 4.34 21.73
CA PRO A 279 -14.42 3.79 22.00
C PRO A 279 -13.30 4.80 21.75
N SER A 280 -13.37 5.50 20.62
CA SER A 280 -12.44 6.57 20.22
C SER A 280 -12.29 7.70 21.26
N ARG A 281 -13.34 8.04 22.02
CA ARG A 281 -13.27 9.08 23.07
C ARG A 281 -12.47 8.65 24.31
N SER A 282 -12.15 7.36 24.42
CA SER A 282 -11.28 6.80 25.46
C SER A 282 -9.84 6.60 24.96
N LEU A 283 -9.59 6.81 23.67
CA LEU A 283 -8.32 6.63 22.98
C LEU A 283 -7.76 7.99 22.54
N LYS A 284 -6.45 8.06 22.35
CA LYS A 284 -5.80 9.15 21.62
C LYS A 284 -5.71 8.81 20.13
N THR A 285 -6.45 9.56 19.32
CA THR A 285 -6.80 9.15 17.96
C THR A 285 -6.16 10.04 16.90
N VAL A 286 -5.44 9.42 15.96
CA VAL A 286 -4.88 10.10 14.77
C VAL A 286 -5.50 9.51 13.51
N ALA A 287 -6.19 10.33 12.73
CA ALA A 287 -6.82 9.93 11.49
C ALA A 287 -6.09 10.54 10.26
N PHE A 288 -5.92 9.76 9.20
CA PHE A 288 -5.23 10.15 7.96
C PHE A 288 -6.16 10.11 6.76
N VAL A 289 -6.27 11.23 6.04
CA VAL A 289 -7.12 11.37 4.84
C VAL A 289 -6.35 11.97 3.66
N GLY A 290 -6.65 11.48 2.46
CA GLY A 290 -6.05 11.94 1.20
C GLY A 290 -5.94 10.82 0.17
N THR A 291 -5.48 11.17 -1.03
CA THR A 291 -5.26 10.20 -2.12
C THR A 291 -4.14 9.23 -1.77
N HIS A 292 -2.96 9.74 -1.41
CA HIS A 292 -1.78 8.93 -1.08
C HIS A 292 -1.21 9.22 0.30
N GLY A 293 -0.23 8.41 0.70
CA GLY A 293 0.56 8.66 1.90
C GLY A 293 -0.10 8.25 3.22
N LYS A 294 -1.42 8.00 3.23
CA LYS A 294 -2.18 7.55 4.42
C LYS A 294 -1.47 6.39 5.14
N THR A 295 -1.32 5.25 4.48
CA THR A 295 -0.71 4.03 5.05
C THR A 295 0.70 4.31 5.56
N THR A 296 1.56 4.93 4.74
CA THR A 296 2.96 5.23 5.13
C THR A 296 3.03 6.17 6.33
N ALA A 297 2.24 7.25 6.35
CA ALA A 297 2.22 8.20 7.46
C ALA A 297 1.60 7.59 8.73
N ALA A 298 0.58 6.74 8.58
CA ALA A 298 -0.05 6.02 9.67
C ALA A 298 0.93 5.04 10.35
N TRP A 299 1.66 4.25 9.58
CA TRP A 299 2.69 3.32 10.11
C TRP A 299 3.83 4.06 10.81
N LEU A 300 4.36 5.14 10.21
CA LEU A 300 5.36 6.00 10.86
C LEU A 300 4.82 6.67 12.14
N THR A 301 3.50 6.97 12.19
CA THR A 301 2.84 7.53 13.37
C THR A 301 2.61 6.47 14.45
N ARG A 302 2.31 5.23 14.09
CA ARG A 302 2.26 4.10 15.02
C ARG A 302 3.62 3.86 15.67
N GLY A 303 4.70 3.83 14.89
CA GLY A 303 6.06 3.66 15.42
C GLY A 303 6.45 4.73 16.46
N LEU A 304 6.20 6.02 16.19
CA LEU A 304 6.46 7.10 17.16
C LEU A 304 5.52 7.11 18.38
N LEU A 305 4.36 6.45 18.30
CA LEU A 305 3.47 6.25 19.46
C LEU A 305 3.97 5.09 20.32
N GLU A 306 4.27 3.94 19.72
CA GLU A 306 4.77 2.75 20.41
C GLU A 306 6.13 3.00 21.10
N GLU A 307 7.01 3.83 20.52
CA GLU A 307 8.26 4.27 21.17
C GLU A 307 8.03 5.07 22.46
N THR A 308 6.85 5.68 22.66
CA THR A 308 6.49 6.29 23.97
C THR A 308 6.04 5.27 25.02
N GLY A 309 5.95 3.98 24.66
CA GLY A 309 5.37 2.92 25.46
C GLY A 309 3.84 2.83 25.35
N ALA A 310 3.23 3.47 24.36
CA ALA A 310 1.79 3.44 24.15
C ALA A 310 1.35 2.18 23.40
N LEU A 311 0.50 1.36 24.03
CA LEU A 311 -0.26 0.33 23.33
C LEU A 311 -1.23 1.01 22.35
N THR A 312 -1.05 0.72 21.07
CA THR A 312 -1.63 1.47 19.94
C THR A 312 -2.37 0.52 19.00
N GLY A 313 -3.60 0.87 18.65
CA GLY A 313 -4.35 0.20 17.58
C GLY A 313 -4.06 0.80 16.21
N MET A 314 -4.18 -0.01 15.17
CA MET A 314 -4.08 0.37 13.76
C MET A 314 -5.36 -0.08 13.05
N ILE A 315 -5.95 0.80 12.24
CA ILE A 315 -7.03 0.49 11.30
C ILE A 315 -6.64 1.11 9.96
N GLY A 316 -6.36 0.29 8.93
CA GLY A 316 -5.96 0.81 7.62
C GLY A 316 -5.85 -0.25 6.54
N THR A 317 -5.20 0.08 5.42
CA THR A 317 -5.21 -0.76 4.19
C THR A 317 -4.53 -2.13 4.35
N ILE A 318 -3.60 -2.27 5.30
CA ILE A 318 -2.77 -3.47 5.46
C ILE A 318 -3.35 -4.41 6.53
N GLU A 319 -3.82 -3.84 7.64
CA GLU A 319 -4.31 -4.61 8.79
C GLU A 319 -5.21 -3.76 9.69
N TYR A 320 -6.11 -4.45 10.38
CA TYR A 320 -6.63 -4.03 11.67
C TYR A 320 -5.78 -4.74 12.74
N ALA A 321 -5.24 -4.02 13.72
CA ALA A 321 -4.32 -4.60 14.70
C ALA A 321 -4.30 -3.83 16.03
N ILE A 322 -3.82 -4.49 17.09
CA ILE A 322 -3.39 -3.89 18.36
C ILE A 322 -1.95 -4.34 18.62
N ALA A 323 -1.01 -3.38 18.60
CA ALA A 323 0.41 -3.70 18.40
C ALA A 323 0.58 -4.72 17.25
N GLU A 324 1.38 -5.77 17.43
CA GLU A 324 1.65 -6.79 16.41
C GLU A 324 0.51 -7.81 16.24
N ASP A 325 -0.53 -7.78 17.07
CA ASP A 325 -1.60 -8.77 17.08
C ASP A 325 -2.79 -8.29 16.21
N ARG A 326 -3.15 -9.10 15.21
CA ARG A 326 -4.17 -8.76 14.22
C ARG A 326 -5.60 -8.88 14.77
N LEU A 327 -6.50 -8.10 14.20
CA LEU A 327 -7.92 -8.08 14.50
C LEU A 327 -8.75 -8.42 13.25
N ASP A 328 -9.89 -9.06 13.47
CA ASP A 328 -10.98 -9.23 12.50
C ASP A 328 -11.92 -8.00 12.49
N GLU A 329 -13.01 -8.07 11.71
CA GLU A 329 -13.98 -6.97 11.60
C GLU A 329 -14.86 -6.83 12.86
N GLU A 330 -14.99 -7.91 13.63
CA GLU A 330 -15.62 -7.99 14.96
C GLU A 330 -14.80 -7.28 16.04
N GLY A 331 -13.52 -7.00 15.78
CA GLY A 331 -12.57 -6.48 16.75
C GLY A 331 -12.10 -7.53 17.77
N ALA A 332 -12.27 -8.82 17.47
CA ALA A 332 -11.63 -9.92 18.18
C ALA A 332 -10.21 -10.16 17.64
N LEU A 333 -9.42 -10.96 18.37
CA LEU A 333 -8.06 -11.31 17.95
C LEU A 333 -8.15 -12.36 16.84
N TRP A 334 -7.77 -11.97 15.63
CA TRP A 334 -7.82 -12.84 14.47
C TRP A 334 -7.00 -14.12 14.72
N ALA A 335 -7.59 -15.25 14.38
CA ALA A 335 -6.92 -16.52 14.25
C ALA A 335 -7.40 -17.17 12.93
N PRO A 336 -6.55 -17.97 12.27
CA PRO A 336 -6.98 -18.72 11.11
C PRO A 336 -8.03 -19.76 11.50
N GLU A 337 -9.08 -19.91 10.70
CA GLU A 337 -10.10 -20.97 10.86
C GLU A 337 -9.63 -22.31 10.26
N GLU A 338 -8.67 -22.24 9.33
CA GLU A 338 -8.11 -23.35 8.55
C GLU A 338 -6.57 -23.23 8.51
N ASP A 339 -5.84 -24.33 8.39
CA ASP A 339 -4.37 -24.30 8.33
C ASP A 339 -3.88 -23.66 7.01
N ASP A 340 -2.96 -22.69 7.06
CA ASP A 340 -2.36 -22.08 5.85
C ASP A 340 -1.44 -23.11 5.14
N PRO A 341 -1.81 -23.62 3.94
CA PRO A 341 -1.06 -24.66 3.23
C PRO A 341 0.28 -24.16 2.65
N SER A 342 0.60 -22.89 2.87
CA SER A 342 1.84 -22.25 2.43
C SER A 342 2.74 -21.76 3.56
N ALA A 343 2.38 -21.95 4.84
CA ALA A 343 3.11 -21.41 6.00
C ALA A 343 4.62 -21.72 5.98
N ASP A 344 5.00 -22.95 5.60
CA ASP A 344 6.41 -23.41 5.52
C ASP A 344 7.06 -23.19 4.14
N ARG A 345 6.40 -22.53 3.18
CA ARG A 345 6.90 -22.40 1.81
C ARG A 345 7.80 -21.17 1.64
N GLU A 346 9.05 -21.40 1.26
CA GLU A 346 9.98 -20.34 0.85
C GLU A 346 9.58 -19.60 -0.46
N SER A 347 8.54 -20.06 -1.19
CA SER A 347 8.19 -19.55 -2.52
C SER A 347 6.78 -19.95 -2.97
N SER A 348 6.10 -19.08 -3.74
CA SER A 348 4.76 -19.27 -4.34
C SER A 348 4.73 -20.22 -5.55
N SER A 349 5.82 -20.93 -5.82
CA SER A 349 6.05 -21.79 -6.98
C SER A 349 6.25 -23.26 -6.54
N PRO A 350 5.87 -24.29 -7.33
CA PRO A 350 5.58 -24.26 -8.78
C PRO A 350 4.16 -23.84 -9.17
N PHE A 351 3.22 -23.84 -8.22
CA PHE A 351 1.79 -23.74 -8.46
C PHE A 351 1.19 -22.56 -7.69
N HIS A 352 1.20 -21.38 -8.31
CA HIS A 352 0.50 -20.16 -7.86
C HIS A 352 -1.04 -20.28 -7.78
N ILE A 353 -1.57 -21.49 -8.05
CA ILE A 353 -2.98 -21.89 -7.89
C ILE A 353 -3.25 -22.44 -6.46
N LEU A 354 -2.22 -22.50 -5.58
CA LEU A 354 -2.45 -22.83 -4.16
C LEU A 354 -3.58 -21.98 -3.58
N PRO A 355 -4.64 -22.57 -3.00
CA PRO A 355 -5.73 -21.81 -2.39
C PRO A 355 -5.23 -20.78 -1.38
N TYR A 356 -5.90 -19.62 -1.32
CA TYR A 356 -5.66 -18.59 -0.32
C TYR A 356 -6.39 -18.90 1.01
N GLU A 357 -6.29 -20.15 1.46
CA GLU A 357 -6.90 -20.67 2.69
C GLU A 357 -6.03 -20.34 3.92
N GLY A 358 -6.64 -20.25 5.10
CA GLY A 358 -5.94 -19.98 6.37
C GLY A 358 -5.25 -18.61 6.51
N LYS A 359 -5.40 -17.70 5.54
CA LYS A 359 -4.67 -16.42 5.48
C LYS A 359 -5.47 -15.22 5.97
N TYR A 360 -4.76 -14.25 6.55
CA TYR A 360 -5.34 -12.99 6.96
C TYR A 360 -5.74 -12.14 5.74
N GLY A 361 -6.87 -11.44 5.84
CA GLY A 361 -7.30 -10.43 4.87
C GLY A 361 -7.84 -9.21 5.58
N CYS A 362 -7.51 -8.02 5.08
CA CYS A 362 -8.08 -6.75 5.53
C CYS A 362 -9.10 -6.28 4.47
N PRO A 363 -10.42 -6.33 4.71
CA PRO A 363 -11.41 -6.16 3.64
C PRO A 363 -11.51 -4.73 3.07
N GLU A 364 -11.57 -3.71 3.94
CA GLU A 364 -11.58 -2.30 3.53
C GLU A 364 -10.39 -1.53 4.16
N THR A 365 -10.01 -0.38 3.57
CA THR A 365 -9.06 0.56 4.21
C THR A 365 -9.71 1.31 5.38
N THR A 366 -11.01 1.50 5.32
CA THR A 366 -11.82 2.15 6.35
C THR A 366 -13.13 1.38 6.41
N PRO A 367 -13.31 0.45 7.37
CA PRO A 367 -14.52 -0.35 7.45
C PRO A 367 -15.77 0.51 7.63
N ASP A 368 -16.94 -0.08 7.37
CA ASP A 368 -18.22 0.58 7.56
C ASP A 368 -18.44 1.04 9.02
N PRO A 369 -19.41 1.93 9.29
CA PRO A 369 -19.58 2.53 10.61
C PRO A 369 -19.83 1.56 11.77
N LEU A 370 -20.32 0.34 11.53
CA LEU A 370 -20.45 -0.69 12.56
C LEU A 370 -19.11 -1.38 12.82
N HIS A 371 -18.47 -1.92 11.79
CA HIS A 371 -17.18 -2.63 11.91
C HIS A 371 -16.06 -1.70 12.40
N LEU A 372 -16.03 -0.44 11.99
CA LEU A 372 -15.12 0.58 12.52
C LEU A 372 -15.25 0.75 14.05
N GLN A 373 -16.47 0.75 14.58
CA GLN A 373 -16.70 0.90 16.02
C GLN A 373 -16.44 -0.41 16.78
N LYS A 374 -16.72 -1.58 16.18
CA LYS A 374 -16.30 -2.91 16.67
C LYS A 374 -14.78 -2.98 16.84
N VAL A 375 -14.01 -2.70 15.79
CA VAL A 375 -12.53 -2.72 15.81
C VAL A 375 -11.95 -1.71 16.82
N LEU A 376 -12.44 -0.47 16.82
CA LEU A 376 -12.02 0.54 17.82
C LEU A 376 -12.35 0.12 19.27
N ALA A 377 -13.46 -0.61 19.47
CA ALA A 377 -13.79 -1.19 20.77
C ALA A 377 -12.85 -2.34 21.14
N GLY A 378 -12.57 -3.25 20.21
CA GLY A 378 -11.61 -4.34 20.39
C GLY A 378 -10.20 -3.86 20.74
N VAL A 379 -9.77 -2.74 20.17
CA VAL A 379 -8.54 -2.02 20.52
C VAL A 379 -8.61 -1.45 21.95
N LYS A 380 -9.65 -0.67 22.26
CA LYS A 380 -9.84 -0.02 23.57
C LYS A 380 -9.96 -1.03 24.72
N ASP A 381 -10.78 -2.05 24.54
CA ASP A 381 -11.14 -3.00 25.59
C ASP A 381 -9.90 -3.79 26.05
N ARG A 382 -9.00 -4.09 25.11
CA ARG A 382 -7.67 -4.69 25.37
C ARG A 382 -6.65 -3.71 25.98
N GLY A 383 -7.08 -2.55 26.44
CA GLY A 383 -6.26 -1.60 27.19
C GLY A 383 -5.39 -0.70 26.32
N ALA A 384 -5.60 -0.65 25.00
CA ALA A 384 -4.92 0.35 24.18
C ALA A 384 -5.25 1.77 24.64
N THR A 385 -4.29 2.67 24.46
CA THR A 385 -4.44 4.09 24.83
C THR A 385 -4.50 5.00 23.61
N HIS A 386 -4.08 4.50 22.45
CA HIS A 386 -4.01 5.24 21.19
C HIS A 386 -4.58 4.40 20.05
N ALA A 387 -5.04 5.07 18.98
CA ALA A 387 -5.37 4.41 17.72
C ALA A 387 -5.02 5.30 16.53
N VAL A 388 -4.53 4.67 15.46
CA VAL A 388 -4.27 5.29 14.16
C VAL A 388 -5.27 4.74 13.15
N VAL A 389 -5.93 5.63 12.39
CA VAL A 389 -7.02 5.28 11.47
C VAL A 389 -6.76 5.86 10.09
N GLU A 390 -6.75 5.03 9.04
CA GLU A 390 -6.82 5.52 7.66
C GLU A 390 -8.27 5.80 7.26
N LEU A 391 -8.49 6.93 6.58
CA LEU A 391 -9.77 7.35 6.02
C LEU A 391 -9.70 7.37 4.50
N SER A 392 -10.41 6.44 3.87
CA SER A 392 -10.62 6.42 2.42
C SER A 392 -11.51 7.59 1.99
N LEU A 393 -11.37 8.03 0.73
CA LEU A 393 -12.27 9.06 0.18
C LEU A 393 -13.69 8.50 -0.05
N GLN A 394 -13.80 7.19 -0.30
CA GLN A 394 -15.03 6.41 -0.33
C GLN A 394 -15.84 6.59 0.95
N SER A 395 -15.29 6.14 2.08
CA SER A 395 -15.97 6.19 3.40
C SER A 395 -16.28 7.62 3.81
N LEU A 396 -15.45 8.60 3.44
CA LEU A 396 -15.70 10.01 3.74
C LEU A 396 -16.87 10.61 2.96
N ILE A 397 -17.15 10.10 1.74
CA ILE A 397 -18.28 10.52 0.90
C ILE A 397 -19.54 9.71 1.24
N ARG A 398 -19.39 8.40 1.51
CA ARG A 398 -20.47 7.46 1.83
C ARG A 398 -21.05 7.69 3.22
N ASP A 399 -20.18 7.75 4.23
CA ASP A 399 -20.54 7.67 5.65
C ASP A 399 -20.14 8.91 6.47
N ASP A 400 -19.03 9.58 6.08
CA ASP A 400 -18.28 10.56 6.88
C ASP A 400 -18.08 10.14 8.35
N PRO A 401 -17.20 9.17 8.65
CA PRO A 401 -17.03 8.61 9.99
C PRO A 401 -16.36 9.55 11.01
N VAL A 402 -16.02 10.79 10.62
CA VAL A 402 -15.25 11.72 11.45
C VAL A 402 -15.97 12.18 12.73
N PRO A 403 -17.30 12.38 12.78
CA PRO A 403 -18.02 12.68 14.03
C PRO A 403 -17.99 11.53 15.05
N GLU A 404 -18.04 10.28 14.58
CA GLU A 404 -18.03 9.05 15.39
C GLU A 404 -16.62 8.68 15.87
N ILE A 405 -15.60 8.87 15.02
CA ILE A 405 -14.19 8.77 15.43
C ILE A 405 -13.81 9.94 16.37
N ALA A 406 -14.28 11.15 16.08
CA ALA A 406 -13.94 12.38 16.82
C ALA A 406 -12.41 12.55 17.06
N PRO A 407 -11.56 12.53 16.01
CA PRO A 407 -10.12 12.40 16.15
C PRO A 407 -9.47 13.57 16.91
N ASP A 408 -8.50 13.27 17.80
CA ASP A 408 -7.62 14.29 18.41
C ASP A 408 -6.80 15.02 17.35
N VAL A 409 -6.34 14.28 16.33
CA VAL A 409 -5.55 14.80 15.22
C VAL A 409 -6.11 14.24 13.90
N LEU A 410 -6.51 15.13 12.98
CA LEU A 410 -6.87 14.76 11.61
C LEU A 410 -5.83 15.32 10.63
N VAL A 411 -5.26 14.44 9.82
CA VAL A 411 -4.13 14.71 8.94
C VAL A 411 -4.57 14.63 7.47
N PHE A 412 -4.46 15.74 6.74
CA PHE A 412 -4.63 15.77 5.29
C PHE A 412 -3.27 15.63 4.60
N THR A 413 -3.07 14.56 3.84
CA THR A 413 -1.81 14.26 3.15
C THR A 413 -1.71 14.95 1.78
N CYS A 414 -2.66 14.69 0.87
CA CYS A 414 -2.78 15.35 -0.45
C CYS A 414 -4.10 14.96 -1.16
N LEU A 415 -4.48 15.74 -2.17
CA LEU A 415 -5.55 15.46 -3.12
C LEU A 415 -5.00 15.64 -4.54
N LEU A 416 -4.96 14.56 -5.32
CA LEU A 416 -4.38 14.53 -6.66
C LEU A 416 -5.43 14.01 -7.65
N ASP A 417 -5.85 14.86 -8.59
CA ASP A 417 -6.97 14.59 -9.50
C ASP A 417 -6.75 13.36 -10.39
N ASP A 418 -5.52 13.18 -10.90
CA ASP A 418 -5.14 12.07 -11.80
C ASP A 418 -5.11 10.68 -11.13
N ASP A 419 -5.29 10.62 -9.81
CA ASP A 419 -5.11 9.42 -8.98
C ASP A 419 -6.29 9.23 -8.00
N LEU A 420 -7.45 9.79 -8.36
CA LEU A 420 -8.70 9.56 -7.65
C LEU A 420 -9.22 8.13 -7.91
N PRO A 421 -9.81 7.49 -6.89
CA PRO A 421 -10.54 6.24 -7.09
C PRO A 421 -11.68 6.36 -8.10
N VAL A 422 -12.00 5.22 -8.74
CA VAL A 422 -13.09 5.11 -9.73
C VAL A 422 -14.42 5.61 -9.15
N GLY A 423 -15.19 6.34 -9.95
CA GLY A 423 -16.50 6.88 -9.60
C GLY A 423 -16.47 8.18 -8.77
N LEU A 424 -15.32 8.58 -8.23
CA LEU A 424 -15.20 9.85 -7.49
C LEU A 424 -14.87 11.03 -8.42
N THR A 425 -15.29 12.23 -8.00
CA THR A 425 -14.93 13.49 -8.67
C THR A 425 -14.08 14.35 -7.74
N PRO A 426 -13.17 15.21 -8.26
CA PRO A 426 -12.40 16.14 -7.44
C PRO A 426 -13.28 17.01 -6.54
N ALA A 427 -14.38 17.54 -7.09
CA ALA A 427 -15.33 18.38 -6.34
C ALA A 427 -15.97 17.65 -5.14
N ALA A 428 -16.41 16.39 -5.32
CA ALA A 428 -16.96 15.60 -4.23
C ALA A 428 -15.90 15.30 -3.15
N CYS A 429 -14.67 14.99 -3.55
CA CYS A 429 -13.55 14.76 -2.63
C CYS A 429 -13.21 16.03 -1.83
N CYS A 430 -13.07 17.18 -2.50
CA CYS A 430 -12.88 18.49 -1.86
C CYS A 430 -13.97 18.78 -0.83
N GLN A 431 -15.24 18.58 -1.21
CA GLN A 431 -16.39 18.81 -0.33
C GLN A 431 -16.37 17.89 0.89
N ALA A 432 -16.14 16.58 0.72
CA ALA A 432 -16.10 15.64 1.83
C ALA A 432 -14.96 15.96 2.81
N ILE A 433 -13.75 16.27 2.31
CA ILE A 433 -12.61 16.66 3.15
C ILE A 433 -12.90 17.99 3.88
N GLN A 434 -13.48 18.99 3.20
CA GLN A 434 -13.88 20.24 3.86
C GLN A 434 -14.91 20.01 4.98
N GLN A 435 -15.90 19.12 4.77
CA GLN A 435 -16.90 18.79 5.78
C GLN A 435 -16.28 18.05 6.98
N ALA A 436 -15.44 17.05 6.73
CA ALA A 436 -14.69 16.31 7.76
C ALA A 436 -13.90 17.25 8.69
N PHE A 437 -13.09 18.15 8.10
CA PHE A 437 -12.32 19.12 8.88
C PHE A 437 -13.19 20.19 9.57
N ALA A 438 -14.36 20.54 9.02
CA ALA A 438 -15.31 21.46 9.66
C ALA A 438 -16.08 20.84 10.84
N ARG A 439 -16.20 19.50 10.87
CA ARG A 439 -16.85 18.70 11.93
C ARG A 439 -15.90 18.35 13.10
N LEU A 440 -14.61 18.66 12.99
CA LEU A 440 -13.62 18.45 14.06
C LEU A 440 -14.05 19.04 15.41
N ALA A 441 -13.84 18.24 16.46
CA ALA A 441 -14.18 18.60 17.83
C ALA A 441 -13.33 19.80 18.33
N PRO A 442 -13.88 20.71 19.15
CA PRO A 442 -13.13 21.83 19.70
C PRO A 442 -11.87 21.38 20.47
N GLY A 443 -10.71 21.92 20.09
CA GLY A 443 -9.42 21.58 20.71
C GLY A 443 -8.63 20.44 20.04
N SER A 444 -9.21 19.76 19.04
CA SER A 444 -8.45 18.88 18.14
C SER A 444 -7.44 19.66 17.28
N THR A 445 -6.54 18.94 16.61
CA THR A 445 -5.55 19.52 15.68
C THR A 445 -5.77 19.03 14.25
N ALA A 446 -5.93 19.98 13.33
CA ALA A 446 -5.90 19.79 11.89
C ALA A 446 -4.47 19.92 11.39
N VAL A 447 -3.84 18.80 10.97
CA VAL A 447 -2.55 18.80 10.27
C VAL A 447 -2.82 18.80 8.77
N ILE A 448 -2.30 19.79 8.04
CA ILE A 448 -2.67 20.00 6.64
C ILE A 448 -1.41 20.24 5.81
N ASN A 449 -1.21 19.45 4.75
CA ASN A 449 -0.20 19.71 3.73
C ASN A 449 -0.56 20.97 2.93
N VAL A 450 0.26 22.01 3.00
CA VAL A 450 0.07 23.26 2.24
C VAL A 450 1.00 23.39 1.02
N THR A 451 1.77 22.34 0.70
CA THR A 451 2.34 22.18 -0.66
C THR A 451 1.26 21.78 -1.66
N ASP A 452 0.19 21.15 -1.17
CA ASP A 452 -1.04 20.88 -1.92
C ASP A 452 -1.89 22.15 -2.06
N ALA A 453 -2.40 22.44 -3.27
CA ALA A 453 -3.15 23.66 -3.54
C ALA A 453 -4.51 23.70 -2.80
N PHE A 454 -5.26 22.60 -2.84
CA PHE A 454 -6.50 22.46 -2.07
C PHE A 454 -6.19 22.44 -0.57
N GLY A 455 -5.09 21.81 -0.15
CA GLY A 455 -4.61 21.86 1.23
C GLY A 455 -4.32 23.26 1.75
N ALA A 456 -3.78 24.16 0.92
CA ALA A 456 -3.60 25.57 1.30
C ALA A 456 -4.94 26.29 1.54
N GLU A 457 -5.96 26.05 0.71
CA GLU A 457 -7.32 26.58 0.88
C GLU A 457 -8.01 26.00 2.12
N LEU A 458 -7.90 24.68 2.33
CA LEU A 458 -8.40 23.97 3.50
C LEU A 458 -7.79 24.54 4.79
N ALA A 459 -6.48 24.76 4.82
CA ALA A 459 -5.79 25.34 5.98
C ALA A 459 -6.18 26.80 6.27
N ALA A 460 -6.66 27.55 5.27
CA ALA A 460 -7.24 28.88 5.46
C ALA A 460 -8.67 28.77 6.02
N SER A 461 -9.50 27.90 5.44
CA SER A 461 -10.90 27.67 5.86
C SER A 461 -11.00 27.19 7.31
N VAL A 462 -10.24 26.17 7.69
CA VAL A 462 -10.23 25.60 9.06
C VAL A 462 -9.73 26.64 10.07
N ALA A 463 -8.70 27.42 9.72
CA ALA A 463 -8.18 28.47 10.57
C ALA A 463 -9.21 29.62 10.77
N ALA A 464 -9.97 29.98 9.73
CA ALA A 464 -11.02 30.98 9.81
C ALA A 464 -12.22 30.51 10.65
N ALA A 465 -12.54 29.21 10.62
CA ALA A 465 -13.58 28.63 11.47
C ALA A 465 -13.20 28.59 12.96
N GLY A 466 -11.90 28.53 13.28
CA GLY A 466 -11.39 28.67 14.65
C GLY A 466 -11.74 27.54 15.63
N ARG A 467 -12.23 26.39 15.15
CA ARG A 467 -12.66 25.25 15.98
C ARG A 467 -11.51 24.32 16.38
N ALA A 468 -10.60 24.07 15.45
CA ALA A 468 -9.42 23.22 15.61
C ALA A 468 -8.13 24.03 15.51
N ARG A 469 -7.06 23.56 16.15
CA ARG A 469 -5.71 24.09 15.94
C ARG A 469 -5.23 23.68 14.55
N VAL A 470 -4.78 24.61 13.72
CA VAL A 470 -4.17 24.27 12.42
C VAL A 470 -2.64 24.17 12.58
N LEU A 471 -2.07 23.06 12.12
CA LEU A 471 -0.64 22.87 11.88
C LEU A 471 -0.40 22.66 10.38
N ARG A 472 0.39 23.54 9.78
CA ARG A 472 0.71 23.49 8.34
C ARG A 472 1.99 22.69 8.14
N MET A 473 1.96 21.71 7.25
CA MET A 473 3.17 21.03 6.80
C MET A 473 3.50 21.32 5.34
N SER A 474 4.79 21.37 4.98
CA SER A 474 5.21 21.62 3.60
C SER A 474 6.48 20.87 3.23
N THR A 475 6.46 20.16 2.10
CA THR A 475 7.64 19.48 1.53
C THR A 475 8.55 20.44 0.77
N ALA A 476 8.06 21.64 0.42
CA ALA A 476 8.79 22.71 -0.23
C ALA A 476 8.90 23.97 0.66
N PRO A 477 9.87 24.87 0.41
CA PRO A 477 9.92 26.18 1.08
C PRO A 477 8.61 26.96 0.89
N THR A 478 8.13 27.64 1.94
CA THR A 478 6.92 28.46 1.86
C THR A 478 7.10 29.58 0.82
N PRO A 479 6.17 29.75 -0.15
CA PRO A 479 6.20 30.84 -1.11
C PRO A 479 6.17 32.23 -0.44
N PRO A 480 6.85 33.25 -0.99
CA PRO A 480 6.77 34.61 -0.46
C PRO A 480 5.33 35.12 -0.41
N GLY A 481 4.90 35.59 0.77
CA GLY A 481 3.54 36.09 1.01
C GLY A 481 2.53 35.04 1.52
N SER A 482 2.84 33.75 1.44
CA SER A 482 2.04 32.69 2.09
C SER A 482 2.36 32.60 3.59
N PRO A 483 1.40 32.15 4.44
CA PRO A 483 1.68 31.83 5.83
C PRO A 483 2.79 30.76 5.95
N PRO A 484 3.76 30.89 6.86
CA PRO A 484 4.81 29.90 7.05
C PRO A 484 4.23 28.53 7.41
N ALA A 485 4.87 27.47 6.92
CA ALA A 485 4.60 26.13 7.40
C ALA A 485 5.17 25.96 8.83
N ASP A 486 4.41 25.30 9.69
CA ASP A 486 4.82 24.96 11.06
C ASP A 486 5.85 23.82 11.07
N VAL A 487 5.67 22.85 10.16
CA VAL A 487 6.53 21.66 10.00
C VAL A 487 7.00 21.56 8.55
N PHE A 488 8.29 21.62 8.28
CA PHE A 488 8.78 21.60 6.89
C PHE A 488 10.14 20.90 6.73
N ALA A 489 10.34 20.34 5.55
CA ALA A 489 11.63 19.79 5.14
C ALA A 489 12.61 20.93 4.85
N GLU A 490 13.67 21.04 5.64
CA GLU A 490 14.75 22.00 5.43
C GLU A 490 15.75 21.48 4.38
N ARG A 491 16.00 20.17 4.41
CA ARG A 491 16.91 19.47 3.50
C ARG A 491 16.51 18.01 3.40
N THR A 492 16.57 17.46 2.19
CA THR A 492 16.44 16.03 1.96
C THR A 492 17.66 15.49 1.22
N LYS A 493 17.92 14.19 1.37
CA LYS A 493 18.88 13.43 0.59
C LYS A 493 18.31 12.03 0.40
N HIS A 494 18.35 11.54 -0.83
CA HIS A 494 17.76 10.26 -1.20
C HIS A 494 18.80 9.36 -1.85
N SER A 495 18.57 8.06 -1.78
CA SER A 495 19.36 7.01 -2.42
C SER A 495 18.44 5.86 -2.83
N ILE A 496 19.00 4.85 -3.50
CA ILE A 496 18.26 3.61 -3.81
C ILE A 496 17.94 2.74 -2.58
N TRP A 497 18.34 3.14 -1.36
CA TRP A 497 18.16 2.37 -0.12
C TRP A 497 17.34 3.13 0.93
N GLU A 498 17.69 4.40 1.16
CA GLU A 498 17.18 5.20 2.27
C GLU A 498 16.94 6.66 1.85
N SER A 499 16.07 7.34 2.61
CA SER A 499 15.82 8.79 2.56
C SER A 499 16.13 9.45 3.90
N GLU A 500 17.06 10.41 3.86
CA GLU A 500 17.44 11.29 4.96
C GLU A 500 16.64 12.59 4.85
N VAL A 501 15.84 12.93 5.88
CA VAL A 501 15.00 14.13 5.92
C VAL A 501 15.33 14.95 7.17
N VAL A 502 15.77 16.19 6.96
CA VAL A 502 15.96 17.18 8.02
C VAL A 502 14.70 18.03 8.12
N VAL A 503 14.05 18.01 9.29
CA VAL A 503 12.76 18.66 9.52
C VAL A 503 12.91 19.77 10.56
N THR A 504 12.35 20.94 10.24
CA THR A 504 12.11 22.01 11.23
C THR A 504 10.66 21.91 11.72
N THR A 505 10.46 21.98 13.04
CA THR A 505 9.15 21.96 13.71
C THR A 505 9.05 23.10 14.73
N PRO A 506 7.86 23.39 15.30
CA PRO A 506 7.72 24.40 16.35
C PRO A 506 8.44 24.03 17.67
N ALA A 507 8.75 22.74 17.86
CA ALA A 507 9.47 22.23 19.03
C ALA A 507 11.00 22.18 18.84
N GLY A 508 11.49 22.42 17.62
CA GLY A 508 12.90 22.37 17.27
C GLY A 508 13.17 21.63 15.95
N ARG A 509 14.44 21.38 15.69
CA ARG A 509 14.92 20.68 14.48
C ARG A 509 15.23 19.23 14.80
N LEU A 510 14.88 18.34 13.88
CA LEU A 510 15.19 16.91 13.94
C LEU A 510 15.68 16.41 12.57
N GLN A 511 16.21 15.19 12.57
CA GLN A 511 16.62 14.46 11.37
C GLN A 511 16.07 13.04 11.52
N VAL A 512 15.53 12.48 10.44
CA VAL A 512 15.14 11.06 10.35
C VAL A 512 15.74 10.44 9.11
N ILE A 513 16.14 9.17 9.21
CA ILE A 513 16.59 8.31 8.11
C ILE A 513 15.59 7.16 8.00
N LEU A 514 14.89 7.08 6.86
CA LEU A 514 13.83 6.09 6.64
C LEU A 514 14.20 5.15 5.49
N PRO A 515 13.88 3.84 5.58
CA PRO A 515 14.08 2.85 4.51
C PRO A 515 13.03 3.00 3.39
N LEU A 516 12.72 4.25 3.01
CA LEU A 516 11.69 4.62 2.05
C LEU A 516 12.31 5.35 0.86
N LEU A 517 11.90 4.98 -0.36
CA LEU A 517 12.58 5.42 -1.58
C LEU A 517 12.09 6.79 -2.09
N GLY A 518 12.92 7.81 -1.90
CA GLY A 518 12.82 9.08 -2.61
C GLY A 518 11.88 10.13 -2.04
N ALA A 519 11.77 11.22 -2.78
CA ALA A 519 11.06 12.43 -2.36
C ALA A 519 9.55 12.22 -2.14
N ALA A 520 8.96 11.15 -2.69
CA ALA A 520 7.56 10.76 -2.51
C ALA A 520 7.16 10.71 -1.02
N HIS A 521 8.04 10.15 -0.19
CA HIS A 521 7.76 9.85 1.22
C HIS A 521 8.06 11.01 2.16
N VAL A 522 8.63 12.12 1.65
CA VAL A 522 8.91 13.31 2.47
C VAL A 522 7.61 13.88 3.05
N GLY A 523 6.53 13.92 2.25
CA GLY A 523 5.21 14.34 2.74
C GLY A 523 4.69 13.44 3.87
N ASN A 524 4.91 12.13 3.76
CA ASN A 524 4.47 11.13 4.73
C ASN A 524 5.27 11.23 6.04
N ALA A 525 6.58 11.46 5.93
CA ALA A 525 7.45 11.72 7.08
C ALA A 525 7.07 13.01 7.80
N LEU A 526 6.80 14.10 7.05
CA LEU A 526 6.32 15.36 7.65
C LEU A 526 4.94 15.20 8.30
N ALA A 527 4.05 14.37 7.73
CA ALA A 527 2.74 14.05 8.30
C ALA A 527 2.86 13.35 9.67
N ALA A 528 3.72 12.34 9.78
CA ALA A 528 4.01 11.66 11.04
C ALA A 528 4.67 12.60 12.07
N VAL A 529 5.69 13.37 11.66
CA VAL A 529 6.34 14.38 12.54
C VAL A 529 5.33 15.42 13.03
N ALA A 530 4.43 15.89 12.16
CA ALA A 530 3.40 16.87 12.51
C ALA A 530 2.33 16.29 13.44
N ALA A 531 1.94 15.02 13.26
CA ALA A 531 1.08 14.30 14.21
C ALA A 531 1.76 14.16 15.59
N GLY A 532 3.04 13.78 15.63
CA GLY A 532 3.83 13.74 16.86
C GLY A 532 3.93 15.12 17.54
N CYS A 533 4.09 16.20 16.77
CA CYS A 533 4.07 17.58 17.27
C CYS A 533 2.69 18.03 17.77
N ALA A 534 1.60 17.53 17.15
CA ALA A 534 0.23 17.79 17.60
C ALA A 534 -0.04 17.14 18.96
N LEU A 535 0.44 15.90 19.15
CA LEU A 535 0.37 15.13 20.40
C LEU A 535 1.45 15.51 21.44
N ALA A 536 2.31 16.49 21.12
CA ALA A 536 3.42 16.95 21.97
C ALA A 536 4.45 15.87 22.37
N ILE A 537 4.67 14.88 21.50
CA ILE A 537 5.65 13.81 21.69
C ILE A 537 7.09 14.40 21.60
N PRO A 538 8.01 14.03 22.52
CA PRO A 538 9.38 14.53 22.48
C PRO A 538 10.08 14.17 21.17
N LEU A 539 10.76 15.15 20.55
CA LEU A 539 11.43 14.93 19.25
C LEU A 539 12.39 13.72 19.21
N PRO A 540 13.14 13.35 20.27
CA PRO A 540 13.94 12.12 20.27
C PRO A 540 13.11 10.83 20.12
N ALA A 541 11.89 10.77 20.68
CA ALA A 541 10.98 9.64 20.52
C ALA A 541 10.31 9.65 19.14
N VAL A 542 10.03 10.83 18.57
CA VAL A 542 9.61 10.96 17.16
C VAL A 542 10.66 10.37 16.22
N VAL A 543 11.94 10.71 16.42
CA VAL A 543 13.02 10.15 15.61
C VAL A 543 13.14 8.64 15.83
N ALA A 544 13.33 8.18 17.08
CA ALA A 544 13.56 6.77 17.37
C ALA A 544 12.41 5.87 16.90
N GLY A 545 11.15 6.28 17.10
CA GLY A 545 10.00 5.49 16.68
C GLY A 545 9.72 5.54 15.18
N MET A 546 10.11 6.60 14.46
CA MET A 546 10.04 6.61 12.99
C MET A 546 11.17 5.81 12.35
N GLU A 547 12.40 5.92 12.87
CA GLU A 547 13.56 5.15 12.39
C GLU A 547 13.48 3.66 12.78
N GLY A 548 12.68 3.32 13.81
CA GLY A 548 12.38 1.94 14.22
C GLY A 548 11.30 1.23 13.37
N VAL A 549 10.70 1.90 12.39
CA VAL A 549 9.82 1.24 11.41
C VAL A 549 10.68 0.65 10.30
N ASP A 550 11.12 -0.60 10.51
CA ASP A 550 11.99 -1.33 9.57
C ASP A 550 11.36 -1.49 8.17
N VAL A 551 10.07 -1.80 8.11
CA VAL A 551 9.31 -2.09 6.88
C VAL A 551 7.89 -1.53 7.00
N ILE A 552 7.36 -1.00 5.89
CA ILE A 552 5.93 -0.72 5.72
C ILE A 552 5.46 -1.60 4.55
N PRO A 553 4.68 -2.67 4.80
CA PRO A 553 4.39 -3.69 3.81
C PRO A 553 3.89 -3.10 2.48
N GLY A 554 4.59 -3.41 1.38
CA GLY A 554 4.20 -2.99 0.04
C GLY A 554 4.16 -1.48 -0.22
N ARG A 555 4.91 -0.68 0.52
CA ARG A 555 4.99 0.79 0.36
C ARG A 555 6.44 1.23 0.18
N SER A 556 6.96 1.01 -1.03
CA SER A 556 8.38 1.14 -1.37
C SER A 556 9.27 0.31 -0.44
N GLU A 557 8.81 -0.90 -0.11
CA GLU A 557 9.44 -1.85 0.78
C GLU A 557 10.73 -2.38 0.13
N VAL A 558 11.88 -2.04 0.71
CA VAL A 558 13.19 -2.44 0.21
C VAL A 558 13.54 -3.85 0.71
N ILE A 559 13.81 -4.77 -0.22
CA ILE A 559 14.26 -6.13 0.08
C ILE A 559 15.79 -6.18 -0.01
N ASP A 560 16.47 -6.22 1.13
CA ASP A 560 17.94 -6.35 1.23
C ASP A 560 18.33 -7.70 1.85
N GLU A 561 18.83 -8.59 0.98
CA GLU A 561 19.42 -9.89 1.34
C GLU A 561 20.97 -9.84 1.21
N GLY A 562 21.56 -8.63 1.27
CA GLY A 562 23.00 -8.36 1.16
C GLY A 562 23.51 -8.13 -0.25
N GLN A 563 22.64 -7.93 -1.24
CA GLN A 563 23.02 -7.73 -2.64
C GLN A 563 23.51 -6.30 -2.95
N GLY A 564 24.24 -6.12 -4.05
CA GLY A 564 24.83 -4.81 -4.44
C GLY A 564 23.88 -3.79 -5.09
N PHE A 565 22.58 -4.04 -5.11
CA PHE A 565 21.55 -3.27 -5.84
C PHE A 565 20.22 -3.32 -5.08
N SER A 566 19.36 -2.33 -5.27
CA SER A 566 18.10 -2.27 -4.53
C SER A 566 16.97 -2.97 -5.27
N VAL A 567 16.16 -3.74 -4.55
CA VAL A 567 14.87 -4.26 -5.00
C VAL A 567 13.82 -3.65 -4.08
N ALA A 568 12.78 -3.04 -4.63
CA ALA A 568 11.66 -2.52 -3.83
C ALA A 568 10.28 -2.88 -4.39
N VAL A 569 9.36 -3.17 -3.48
CA VAL A 569 7.98 -3.59 -3.77
C VAL A 569 7.02 -2.45 -3.40
N ASP A 570 6.12 -2.06 -4.31
CA ASP A 570 5.22 -0.93 -4.13
C ASP A 570 3.82 -1.14 -4.76
N ALA A 571 2.76 -0.74 -4.05
CA ALA A 571 1.37 -0.86 -4.50
C ALA A 571 0.93 0.16 -5.58
N ALA A 572 1.85 0.94 -6.16
CA ALA A 572 1.54 1.84 -7.27
C ALA A 572 1.02 1.06 -8.50
N ARG A 573 -0.30 1.10 -8.71
CA ARG A 573 -1.01 0.39 -9.79
C ARG A 573 -1.78 1.27 -10.78
N SER A 574 -2.09 2.51 -10.42
CA SER A 574 -2.70 3.47 -11.34
C SER A 574 -1.67 4.06 -12.31
N PRO A 575 -2.06 4.53 -13.51
CA PRO A 575 -1.14 5.20 -14.44
C PRO A 575 -0.40 6.39 -13.80
N ALA A 576 -1.13 7.22 -13.05
CA ALA A 576 -0.55 8.36 -12.32
C ALA A 576 0.39 7.91 -11.19
N GLY A 577 0.01 6.86 -10.45
CA GLY A 577 0.81 6.29 -9.38
C GLY A 577 2.11 5.68 -9.87
N VAL A 578 2.08 4.88 -10.93
CA VAL A 578 3.26 4.33 -11.60
C VAL A 578 4.14 5.45 -12.14
N ALA A 579 3.57 6.42 -12.87
CA ALA A 579 4.33 7.55 -13.39
C ALA A 579 5.02 8.35 -12.25
N ARG A 580 4.35 8.51 -11.09
CA ARG A 580 4.92 9.14 -9.90
C ARG A 580 6.06 8.31 -9.30
N ALA A 581 5.85 7.01 -9.09
CA ALA A 581 6.87 6.10 -8.56
C ALA A 581 8.15 6.12 -9.42
N LEU A 582 8.02 6.01 -10.74
CA LEU A 582 9.15 6.02 -11.68
C LEU A 582 9.87 7.39 -11.73
N ARG A 583 9.15 8.51 -11.63
CA ARG A 583 9.75 9.85 -11.50
C ARG A 583 10.56 10.00 -10.22
N HIS A 584 10.12 9.43 -9.10
CA HIS A 584 10.87 9.48 -7.85
C HIS A 584 12.09 8.53 -7.87
N ALA A 585 11.93 7.35 -8.45
CA ALA A 585 12.99 6.34 -8.56
C ALA A 585 14.16 6.78 -9.46
N SER A 586 13.87 7.42 -10.59
CA SER A 586 14.92 7.96 -11.48
C SER A 586 15.76 9.06 -10.81
N ALA A 587 15.21 9.78 -9.82
CA ALA A 587 15.93 10.79 -9.04
C ALA A 587 16.87 10.21 -7.96
N LEU A 588 16.90 8.88 -7.75
CA LEU A 588 17.71 8.23 -6.70
C LEU A 588 19.17 7.98 -7.09
N GLY A 589 19.56 8.28 -8.34
CA GLY A 589 20.91 8.00 -8.85
C GLY A 589 21.18 6.51 -9.10
N ALA A 590 20.13 5.73 -9.38
CA ALA A 590 20.27 4.36 -9.86
C ALA A 590 21.03 4.33 -11.21
N ARG A 591 21.77 3.25 -11.47
CA ARG A 591 22.46 3.02 -12.75
C ARG A 591 21.47 2.70 -13.86
N ARG A 592 20.49 1.84 -13.56
CA ARG A 592 19.35 1.48 -14.41
C ARG A 592 18.13 1.30 -13.52
N LEU A 593 16.96 1.71 -14.00
CA LEU A 593 15.67 1.43 -13.42
C LEU A 593 15.01 0.25 -14.15
N LEU A 594 15.02 -0.91 -13.51
CA LEU A 594 14.33 -2.13 -13.94
C LEU A 594 12.94 -2.13 -13.30
N VAL A 595 11.89 -2.41 -14.07
CA VAL A 595 10.50 -2.33 -13.61
C VAL A 595 9.76 -3.60 -13.97
N VAL A 596 9.17 -4.26 -12.98
CA VAL A 596 8.19 -5.34 -13.15
C VAL A 596 6.82 -4.74 -12.91
N LEU A 597 5.91 -4.84 -13.90
CA LEU A 597 4.59 -4.22 -13.84
C LEU A 597 3.52 -5.16 -14.38
N GLY A 598 2.48 -5.35 -13.56
CA GLY A 598 1.29 -6.12 -13.92
C GLY A 598 0.12 -5.22 -14.32
N GLY A 599 -0.68 -5.65 -15.29
CA GLY A 599 -2.03 -5.11 -15.51
C GLY A 599 -3.07 -5.89 -14.69
N ARG A 600 -4.13 -5.21 -14.22
CA ARG A 600 -5.29 -5.86 -13.55
C ARG A 600 -6.46 -6.08 -14.52
N GLY A 601 -7.24 -7.13 -14.28
CA GLY A 601 -8.43 -7.46 -15.05
C GLY A 601 -9.62 -6.52 -14.82
N ASP A 602 -9.72 -5.87 -13.67
CA ASP A 602 -10.77 -4.89 -13.34
C ASP A 602 -10.55 -3.50 -13.97
N ALA A 603 -9.33 -3.20 -14.43
CA ALA A 603 -9.01 -1.94 -15.09
C ALA A 603 -9.56 -1.86 -16.52
N THR A 604 -10.04 -0.67 -16.94
CA THR A 604 -10.52 -0.45 -18.33
C THR A 604 -9.38 -0.53 -19.36
N PRO A 605 -9.66 -0.79 -20.65
CA PRO A 605 -8.65 -0.81 -21.70
C PRO A 605 -7.84 0.49 -21.78
N GLU A 606 -8.48 1.64 -21.58
CA GLU A 606 -7.84 2.97 -21.59
C GLU A 606 -6.91 3.16 -20.40
N ALA A 607 -7.33 2.70 -19.20
CA ALA A 607 -6.49 2.73 -18.01
C ALA A 607 -5.25 1.83 -18.17
N ARG A 608 -5.41 0.64 -18.75
CA ARG A 608 -4.28 -0.26 -19.10
C ARG A 608 -3.34 0.37 -20.14
N ALA A 609 -3.87 1.03 -21.17
CA ALA A 609 -3.04 1.75 -22.13
C ALA A 609 -2.27 2.90 -21.47
N ALA A 610 -2.92 3.72 -20.64
CA ALA A 610 -2.25 4.78 -19.89
C ALA A 610 -1.16 4.23 -18.94
N LEU A 611 -1.39 3.07 -18.33
CA LEU A 611 -0.41 2.35 -17.49
C LEU A 611 0.84 1.96 -18.30
N GLY A 612 0.66 1.39 -19.50
CA GLY A 612 1.76 1.04 -20.40
C GLY A 612 2.56 2.25 -20.88
N ALA A 613 1.88 3.36 -21.19
CA ALA A 613 2.53 4.63 -21.55
C ALA A 613 3.39 5.19 -20.41
N ALA A 614 2.86 5.19 -19.18
CA ALA A 614 3.58 5.63 -17.98
C ALA A 614 4.83 4.77 -17.70
N ALA A 615 4.68 3.45 -17.81
CA ALA A 615 5.77 2.50 -17.62
C ALA A 615 6.87 2.66 -18.68
N HIS A 616 6.50 2.79 -19.95
CA HIS A 616 7.44 2.97 -21.05
C HIS A 616 8.29 4.25 -20.90
N ALA A 617 7.67 5.34 -20.44
CA ALA A 617 8.32 6.63 -20.27
C ALA A 617 9.36 6.62 -19.13
N GLY A 618 9.07 5.92 -18.02
CA GLY A 618 9.90 5.94 -16.82
C GLY A 618 10.97 4.84 -16.72
N ALA A 619 10.75 3.67 -17.33
CA ALA A 619 11.62 2.50 -17.15
C ALA A 619 12.80 2.46 -18.14
N ASP A 620 14.00 2.09 -17.67
CA ASP A 620 15.12 1.73 -18.54
C ASP A 620 14.97 0.32 -19.09
N VAL A 621 14.47 -0.58 -18.24
CA VAL A 621 14.12 -1.97 -18.58
C VAL A 621 12.73 -2.24 -18.00
N LEU A 622 11.84 -2.82 -18.79
CA LEU A 622 10.46 -3.09 -18.40
C LEU A 622 10.12 -4.55 -18.67
N PHE A 623 9.56 -5.20 -17.66
CA PHE A 623 9.01 -6.54 -17.66
C PHE A 623 7.49 -6.40 -17.47
N LEU A 624 6.74 -6.57 -18.56
CA LEU A 624 5.28 -6.60 -18.55
C LEU A 624 4.81 -8.00 -18.18
N THR A 625 3.86 -8.07 -17.26
CA THR A 625 3.28 -9.30 -16.70
C THR A 625 1.82 -9.04 -16.33
N ASN A 626 1.19 -9.97 -15.62
CA ASN A 626 -0.11 -9.76 -14.99
C ASN A 626 0.03 -9.31 -13.52
N ASP A 627 -0.99 -8.60 -13.02
CA ASP A 627 -1.23 -8.43 -11.59
C ASP A 627 -2.29 -9.47 -11.19
N SER A 628 -3.54 -9.08 -10.95
CA SER A 628 -4.67 -9.99 -10.77
C SER A 628 -5.56 -9.99 -12.03
N PRO A 629 -5.52 -11.04 -12.87
CA PRO A 629 -6.41 -11.16 -14.04
C PRO A 629 -7.91 -11.22 -13.72
N GLY A 630 -8.29 -11.81 -12.58
CA GLY A 630 -9.69 -11.98 -12.21
C GLY A 630 -10.48 -12.71 -13.32
N ARG A 631 -11.55 -12.08 -13.82
CA ARG A 631 -12.38 -12.63 -14.92
C ARG A 631 -11.91 -12.27 -16.35
N ASP A 632 -10.84 -11.48 -16.53
CA ASP A 632 -10.36 -11.11 -17.87
C ASP A 632 -9.15 -11.96 -18.31
N TRP A 633 -8.98 -12.09 -19.62
CA TRP A 633 -7.94 -12.93 -20.19
C TRP A 633 -6.55 -12.27 -20.10
N PRO A 634 -5.51 -12.99 -19.64
CA PRO A 634 -4.14 -12.52 -19.56
C PRO A 634 -3.59 -11.80 -20.83
N ASP A 635 -3.91 -12.26 -22.04
CA ASP A 635 -3.49 -11.62 -23.30
C ASP A 635 -4.20 -10.30 -23.54
N ARG A 636 -5.48 -10.19 -23.17
CA ARG A 636 -6.27 -8.96 -23.29
C ARG A 636 -5.77 -7.90 -22.33
N ILE A 637 -5.32 -8.29 -21.14
CA ILE A 637 -4.64 -7.40 -20.20
C ILE A 637 -3.33 -6.90 -20.80
N ILE A 638 -2.44 -7.80 -21.22
CA ILE A 638 -1.13 -7.46 -21.79
C ILE A 638 -1.26 -6.61 -23.06
N SER A 639 -2.14 -6.97 -23.99
CA SER A 639 -2.34 -6.25 -25.25
C SER A 639 -2.89 -4.84 -25.06
N HIS A 640 -3.80 -4.62 -24.10
CA HIS A 640 -4.25 -3.26 -23.74
C HIS A 640 -3.11 -2.43 -23.14
N VAL A 641 -2.24 -3.02 -22.31
CA VAL A 641 -1.03 -2.33 -21.80
C VAL A 641 -0.06 -2.01 -22.92
N VAL A 642 0.18 -2.95 -23.84
CA VAL A 642 1.01 -2.75 -25.04
C VAL A 642 0.46 -1.65 -25.93
N ALA A 643 -0.85 -1.57 -26.14
CA ALA A 643 -1.49 -0.54 -26.98
C ALA A 643 -1.16 0.90 -26.55
N GLY A 644 -0.85 1.12 -25.26
CA GLY A 644 -0.38 2.39 -24.71
C GLY A 644 1.01 2.83 -25.15
N PHE A 645 1.81 1.94 -25.73
CA PHE A 645 3.17 2.27 -26.17
C PHE A 645 3.13 3.17 -27.42
N PRO A 646 4.07 4.13 -27.54
CA PRO A 646 4.13 5.00 -28.71
C PRO A 646 4.20 4.20 -30.02
N GLU A 647 3.50 4.67 -31.04
CA GLU A 647 3.37 3.98 -32.34
C GLU A 647 4.75 3.66 -32.96
N ALA A 648 5.69 4.61 -32.90
CA ALA A 648 7.08 4.44 -33.36
C ALA A 648 7.87 3.35 -32.63
N VAL A 649 7.38 2.86 -31.48
CA VAL A 649 7.88 1.67 -30.79
C VAL A 649 7.20 0.44 -31.36
N ARG A 650 5.86 0.37 -31.27
CA ARG A 650 5.04 -0.80 -31.65
C ARG A 650 5.27 -1.28 -33.08
N HIS A 651 5.44 -0.36 -34.03
CA HIS A 651 5.63 -0.70 -35.44
C HIS A 651 7.09 -1.00 -35.82
N ARG A 652 8.05 -0.90 -34.88
CA ARG A 652 9.49 -0.91 -35.17
C ARG A 652 10.07 -2.27 -35.54
N ASN A 653 9.51 -3.35 -35.02
CA ASN A 653 10.01 -4.71 -35.18
C ASN A 653 8.91 -5.70 -35.62
N LEU A 654 7.80 -5.20 -36.20
CA LEU A 654 6.75 -6.05 -36.74
C LEU A 654 7.34 -7.08 -37.72
N GLY A 655 7.09 -8.37 -37.47
CA GLY A 655 7.59 -9.48 -38.27
C GLY A 655 9.00 -10.00 -37.89
N ALA A 656 9.66 -9.45 -36.88
CA ALA A 656 10.88 -10.04 -36.31
C ALA A 656 10.52 -10.97 -35.13
N ALA A 657 11.18 -12.13 -35.02
CA ALA A 657 11.15 -12.95 -33.81
C ALA A 657 12.24 -12.46 -32.85
N TYR A 658 11.87 -12.01 -31.64
CA TYR A 658 12.86 -11.63 -30.63
C TYR A 658 13.55 -12.89 -30.05
N PRO A 659 14.89 -12.88 -29.79
CA PRO A 659 15.63 -14.13 -29.62
C PRO A 659 15.51 -14.78 -28.23
N TRP A 660 14.69 -14.22 -27.34
CA TRP A 660 14.46 -14.74 -26.01
C TRP A 660 13.01 -15.17 -25.86
N LEU A 661 12.79 -16.47 -25.75
CA LEU A 661 11.51 -17.05 -25.37
C LEU A 661 11.52 -17.24 -23.85
N GLN A 662 10.34 -17.13 -23.22
CA GLN A 662 10.10 -17.80 -21.93
C GLN A 662 10.39 -19.30 -22.07
N ASP A 663 10.41 -20.03 -20.95
CA ASP A 663 10.30 -21.49 -21.00
C ASP A 663 8.98 -21.88 -21.73
N PRO A 664 9.03 -22.41 -22.97
CA PRO A 664 7.83 -22.68 -23.74
C PRO A 664 7.02 -23.83 -23.14
N HIS A 665 7.59 -24.61 -22.22
CA HIS A 665 6.88 -25.71 -21.58
C HIS A 665 5.93 -25.26 -20.46
N ARG A 666 6.01 -23.99 -20.00
CA ARG A 666 5.10 -23.41 -19.00
C ARG A 666 3.99 -22.54 -19.59
N VAL A 667 3.95 -22.37 -20.91
CA VAL A 667 2.98 -21.53 -21.61
C VAL A 667 2.29 -22.34 -22.71
N PRO A 668 0.94 -22.40 -22.74
CA PRO A 668 0.22 -23.15 -23.78
C PRO A 668 0.68 -22.76 -25.18
N GLN A 669 0.84 -23.74 -26.07
CA GLN A 669 1.45 -23.51 -27.39
C GLN A 669 0.72 -22.46 -28.24
N TRP A 670 -0.61 -22.36 -28.08
CA TRP A 670 -1.44 -21.33 -28.72
C TRP A 670 -1.14 -19.91 -28.19
N TYR A 671 -0.75 -19.77 -26.92
CA TYR A 671 -0.49 -18.49 -26.25
C TYR A 671 0.92 -17.93 -26.53
N GLN A 672 1.91 -18.81 -26.78
CA GLN A 672 3.31 -18.43 -27.07
C GLN A 672 3.43 -17.45 -28.26
N SER A 673 2.58 -17.62 -29.28
CA SER A 673 2.53 -16.76 -30.46
C SER A 673 2.20 -15.31 -30.11
N PHE A 674 1.22 -15.09 -29.23
CA PHE A 674 0.80 -13.75 -28.80
C PHE A 674 1.89 -13.07 -27.96
N LEU A 675 2.48 -13.77 -27.00
CA LEU A 675 3.58 -13.22 -26.19
C LEU A 675 4.81 -12.84 -27.04
N THR A 676 5.17 -13.70 -28.00
CA THR A 676 6.25 -13.42 -28.95
C THR A 676 5.94 -12.20 -29.80
N GLN A 677 4.69 -12.08 -30.29
CA GLN A 677 4.23 -10.91 -31.04
C GLN A 677 4.34 -9.63 -30.20
N TYR A 678 3.76 -9.60 -28.99
CA TYR A 678 3.76 -8.43 -28.12
C TYR A 678 5.18 -8.02 -27.73
N GLN A 679 6.04 -8.97 -27.35
CA GLN A 679 7.45 -8.71 -27.05
C GLN A 679 8.18 -8.07 -28.23
N SER A 680 7.96 -8.59 -29.45
CA SER A 680 8.52 -8.00 -30.67
C SER A 680 8.00 -6.59 -30.92
N GLU A 681 6.68 -6.37 -30.83
CA GLU A 681 6.06 -5.05 -31.00
C GLU A 681 6.70 -4.00 -30.08
N VAL A 682 6.79 -4.24 -28.76
CA VAL A 682 7.28 -3.21 -27.82
C VAL A 682 8.79 -3.18 -27.63
N GLY A 683 9.53 -4.23 -28.01
CA GLY A 683 10.95 -4.37 -27.70
C GLY A 683 11.20 -4.27 -26.19
N ARG A 684 10.39 -4.98 -25.40
CA ARG A 684 10.44 -5.11 -23.93
C ARG A 684 10.11 -6.54 -23.56
N TYR A 685 10.51 -6.98 -22.37
CA TYR A 685 10.17 -8.32 -21.90
C TYR A 685 8.68 -8.40 -21.62
N VAL A 686 8.00 -9.36 -22.26
CA VAL A 686 6.59 -9.67 -21.99
C VAL A 686 6.57 -11.09 -21.44
N ILE A 687 6.37 -11.20 -20.14
CA ILE A 687 6.45 -12.44 -19.36
C ILE A 687 5.13 -12.55 -18.61
N GLU A 688 4.21 -13.37 -19.13
CA GLU A 688 2.89 -13.59 -18.54
C GLU A 688 3.00 -13.92 -17.04
N ASP A 689 3.73 -15.00 -16.71
CA ASP A 689 3.96 -15.43 -15.33
C ASP A 689 4.78 -14.41 -14.50
N ARG A 690 4.12 -13.84 -13.49
CA ARG A 690 4.69 -12.84 -12.58
C ARG A 690 5.88 -13.37 -11.77
N PHE A 691 5.86 -14.65 -11.39
CA PHE A 691 6.98 -15.32 -10.71
C PHE A 691 8.24 -15.28 -11.57
N SER A 692 8.10 -15.65 -12.85
CA SER A 692 9.20 -15.61 -13.81
C SER A 692 9.66 -14.17 -14.08
N ALA A 693 8.74 -13.20 -14.18
CA ALA A 693 9.08 -11.80 -14.44
C ALA A 693 9.99 -11.20 -13.34
N ILE A 694 9.65 -11.43 -12.06
CA ILE A 694 10.43 -11.00 -10.90
C ILE A 694 11.83 -11.62 -10.92
N ARG A 695 11.91 -12.94 -11.19
CA ARG A 695 13.18 -13.68 -11.19
C ARG A 695 14.11 -13.28 -12.33
N VAL A 696 13.57 -13.00 -13.52
CA VAL A 696 14.36 -12.49 -14.65
C VAL A 696 14.86 -11.06 -14.36
N ALA A 697 14.03 -10.20 -13.77
CA ALA A 697 14.45 -8.84 -13.38
C ALA A 697 15.60 -8.84 -12.36
N ILE A 698 15.47 -9.63 -11.29
CA ILE A 698 16.51 -9.78 -10.25
C ILE A 698 17.76 -10.48 -10.81
N GLY A 699 17.58 -11.46 -11.71
CA GLY A 699 18.67 -12.07 -12.46
C GLY A 699 19.41 -11.09 -13.36
N MET A 700 18.74 -10.14 -14.00
CA MET A 700 19.37 -9.14 -14.88
C MET A 700 20.11 -8.02 -14.14
N ALA A 701 19.79 -7.83 -12.86
CA ALA A 701 20.31 -6.74 -12.05
C ALA A 701 21.83 -6.79 -11.83
N LYS A 702 22.44 -5.61 -11.78
CA LYS A 702 23.87 -5.37 -11.53
C LYS A 702 24.03 -4.35 -10.40
N PRO A 703 25.20 -4.26 -9.75
CA PRO A 703 25.41 -3.32 -8.66
C PRO A 703 25.02 -1.88 -9.02
N LYS A 704 24.30 -1.22 -8.09
CA LYS A 704 23.67 0.11 -8.22
C LYS A 704 22.47 0.22 -9.18
N ASP A 705 21.97 -0.87 -9.75
CA ASP A 705 20.64 -0.86 -10.35
C ASP A 705 19.56 -0.71 -9.26
N LEU A 706 18.34 -0.35 -9.67
CA LEU A 706 17.13 -0.40 -8.86
C LEU A 706 16.08 -1.22 -9.60
N ILE A 707 15.55 -2.28 -8.97
CA ILE A 707 14.37 -3.00 -9.43
C ILE A 707 13.16 -2.47 -8.65
N LEU A 708 12.11 -2.06 -9.36
CA LEU A 708 10.80 -1.83 -8.78
C LEU A 708 9.82 -2.91 -9.22
N VAL A 709 9.17 -3.56 -8.26
CA VAL A 709 8.05 -4.47 -8.50
C VAL A 709 6.77 -3.71 -8.11
N LEU A 710 5.94 -3.43 -9.10
CA LEU A 710 4.78 -2.56 -8.99
C LEU A 710 3.45 -3.32 -9.16
N GLY A 711 2.42 -2.88 -8.46
CA GLY A 711 1.04 -3.35 -8.58
C GLY A 711 0.44 -3.79 -7.24
N LYS A 712 0.87 -4.97 -6.77
CA LYS A 712 0.35 -5.66 -5.58
C LYS A 712 0.73 -4.95 -4.28
N GLY A 713 2.02 -4.64 -4.15
CA GLY A 713 2.59 -4.10 -2.93
C GLY A 713 2.51 -5.09 -1.78
N HIS A 714 1.43 -5.00 -1.00
CA HIS A 714 1.21 -5.77 0.23
C HIS A 714 0.29 -6.98 0.02
N GLU A 715 -0.45 -7.00 -1.10
CA GLU A 715 -1.35 -8.08 -1.52
C GLU A 715 -0.52 -9.36 -1.83
N ASP A 716 -0.73 -10.40 -1.03
CA ASP A 716 -0.09 -11.72 -1.08
C ASP A 716 -0.95 -12.79 -1.78
N PHE A 717 -1.90 -12.37 -2.61
CA PHE A 717 -2.71 -13.22 -3.47
C PHE A 717 -2.75 -12.69 -4.91
N GLN A 718 -2.96 -13.61 -5.86
CA GLN A 718 -3.29 -13.31 -7.25
C GLN A 718 -4.69 -13.87 -7.57
N GLU A 719 -5.55 -13.06 -8.20
CA GLU A 719 -6.92 -13.50 -8.54
C GLU A 719 -6.98 -14.05 -9.97
N TYR A 720 -7.61 -15.21 -10.12
CA TYR A 720 -7.80 -15.90 -11.39
C TYR A 720 -9.29 -16.19 -11.62
N TRP A 721 -9.66 -16.59 -12.83
CA TRP A 721 -11.04 -16.95 -13.17
C TRP A 721 -11.37 -18.35 -12.62
N GLY A 722 -12.42 -18.47 -11.80
CA GLY A 722 -12.90 -19.74 -11.23
C GLY A 722 -13.74 -20.61 -12.17
N GLY A 723 -13.76 -20.31 -13.49
CA GLY A 723 -14.58 -21.03 -14.47
C GLY A 723 -16.04 -20.59 -14.51
N GLN A 724 -16.86 -21.30 -15.31
CA GLN A 724 -18.28 -20.97 -15.48
C GLN A 724 -19.17 -21.46 -14.34
N GLU A 725 -18.84 -22.58 -13.69
CA GLU A 725 -19.68 -23.18 -12.64
C GLU A 725 -19.67 -22.38 -11.34
N LEU A 726 -18.51 -21.85 -10.94
CA LEU A 726 -18.39 -20.98 -9.76
C LEU A 726 -18.85 -19.54 -10.04
N GLY A 727 -18.81 -19.08 -11.29
CA GLY A 727 -19.13 -17.69 -11.67
C GLY A 727 -18.19 -16.61 -11.11
N GLU A 728 -17.28 -16.96 -10.21
CA GLU A 728 -16.49 -16.06 -9.37
C GLU A 728 -14.99 -16.11 -9.70
N THR A 729 -14.19 -15.34 -8.97
CA THR A 729 -12.72 -15.32 -9.06
C THR A 729 -12.12 -16.05 -7.87
N VAL A 730 -11.15 -16.92 -8.12
CA VAL A 730 -10.42 -17.64 -7.07
C VAL A 730 -9.14 -16.88 -6.72
N LYS A 731 -8.77 -16.87 -5.44
CA LYS A 731 -7.50 -16.32 -4.95
C LYS A 731 -6.48 -17.43 -4.80
N GLY A 732 -5.38 -17.33 -5.54
CA GLY A 732 -4.19 -18.15 -5.35
C GLY A 732 -3.13 -17.40 -4.55
N TRP A 733 -2.36 -18.08 -3.68
CA TRP A 733 -1.29 -17.44 -2.92
C TRP A 733 -0.13 -16.98 -3.82
N PHE A 734 0.17 -15.67 -3.78
CA PHE A 734 1.28 -15.06 -4.52
C PHE A 734 1.74 -13.75 -3.87
N ASP A 735 2.96 -13.73 -3.33
CA ASP A 735 3.54 -12.55 -2.67
C ASP A 735 4.81 -12.06 -3.39
N ASP A 736 4.77 -10.82 -3.90
CA ASP A 736 5.91 -10.15 -4.55
C ASP A 736 7.15 -10.09 -3.64
N ARG A 737 6.98 -9.92 -2.33
CA ARG A 737 8.05 -9.79 -1.32
C ARG A 737 8.74 -11.13 -1.07
N VAL A 738 7.95 -12.19 -0.92
CA VAL A 738 8.44 -13.58 -0.79
C VAL A 738 9.22 -13.95 -2.05
N GLU A 739 8.68 -13.66 -3.24
CA GLU A 739 9.37 -13.98 -4.49
C GLU A 739 10.62 -13.15 -4.75
N CYS A 740 10.65 -11.88 -4.36
CA CYS A 740 11.88 -11.08 -4.39
C CYS A 740 12.96 -11.71 -3.51
N ARG A 741 12.63 -12.09 -2.26
CA ARG A 741 13.56 -12.77 -1.33
C ARG A 741 14.03 -14.12 -1.87
N ALA A 742 13.11 -14.95 -2.35
CA ALA A 742 13.38 -16.27 -2.91
C ALA A 742 14.14 -16.22 -4.26
N ALA A 743 14.10 -15.09 -4.98
CA ALA A 743 14.95 -14.83 -6.14
C ALA A 743 16.37 -14.41 -5.71
N LEU A 744 16.48 -13.48 -4.75
CA LEU A 744 17.76 -13.01 -4.20
C LEU A 744 18.55 -14.14 -3.54
N GLY A 745 17.92 -15.00 -2.75
CA GLY A 745 18.57 -16.17 -2.12
C GLY A 745 19.19 -17.16 -3.12
N ARG A 746 18.63 -17.25 -4.34
CA ARG A 746 19.16 -18.10 -5.43
C ARG A 746 20.22 -17.39 -6.30
N LEU A 747 20.37 -16.07 -6.17
CA LEU A 747 21.28 -15.25 -6.96
C LEU A 747 22.76 -15.69 -6.88
N PRO A 748 23.32 -16.04 -5.70
CA PRO A 748 24.73 -16.47 -5.61
C PRO A 748 25.02 -17.80 -6.33
N SER A 749 24.00 -18.60 -6.63
CA SER A 749 24.14 -19.80 -7.45
C SER A 749 24.14 -19.44 -8.95
N LEU A 750 23.32 -18.49 -9.36
CA LEU A 750 23.30 -17.94 -10.71
C LEU A 750 24.64 -17.25 -11.07
N GLU A 751 25.27 -16.56 -10.11
CA GLU A 751 26.58 -15.88 -10.29
C GLU A 751 27.76 -16.83 -10.48
N LYS A 752 27.62 -18.11 -10.12
CA LYS A 752 28.67 -19.13 -10.30
C LYS A 752 28.70 -19.69 -11.73
N LEU A 753 27.67 -19.43 -12.54
CA LEU A 753 27.59 -19.87 -13.93
C LEU A 753 28.47 -18.97 -14.82
N LYS A 754 29.69 -19.45 -15.11
CA LYS A 754 30.76 -18.66 -15.72
C LYS A 754 30.44 -18.06 -17.09
N ASP A 755 29.56 -18.71 -17.85
CA ASP A 755 29.28 -18.37 -19.25
C ASP A 755 27.90 -17.68 -19.43
N LEU A 756 27.19 -17.39 -18.33
CA LEU A 756 25.88 -16.73 -18.37
C LEU A 756 26.02 -15.19 -18.29
N ASP A 757 25.94 -14.49 -19.43
CA ASP A 757 25.87 -13.02 -19.38
C ASP A 757 24.51 -12.52 -18.90
N ARG A 758 24.44 -12.28 -17.60
CA ARG A 758 23.29 -11.63 -16.92
C ARG A 758 23.10 -10.15 -17.28
N SER A 759 23.96 -9.53 -18.10
CA SER A 759 23.89 -8.09 -18.36
C SER A 759 22.79 -7.73 -19.35
N PHE A 760 22.67 -8.54 -20.42
CA PHE A 760 21.72 -8.40 -21.52
C PHE A 760 21.37 -9.76 -22.12
N LEU A 761 20.32 -10.40 -21.58
CA LEU A 761 19.60 -11.46 -22.29
C LEU A 761 18.60 -10.78 -23.27
N PRO A 762 18.50 -11.20 -24.54
CA PRO A 762 18.57 -10.29 -25.71
C PRO A 762 17.31 -9.45 -26.05
N TRP A 763 17.35 -8.16 -26.47
CA TRP A 763 18.37 -7.07 -26.46
C TRP A 763 17.71 -5.65 -26.56
N THR A 764 18.18 -4.73 -25.67
CA THR A 764 18.30 -3.24 -25.69
C THR A 764 17.25 -2.24 -26.25
N ARG A 765 17.31 -1.02 -25.67
CA ARG A 765 16.50 0.19 -25.88
C ARG A 765 17.16 1.17 -26.89
N TYR A 766 17.16 0.85 -28.19
CA TYR A 766 17.55 1.70 -29.37
C TYR A 766 19.02 1.58 -29.91
N PRO A 767 19.33 1.94 -31.18
CA PRO A 767 19.92 0.99 -32.16
C PRO A 767 21.43 0.91 -32.42
N GLU A 768 22.32 1.79 -31.94
CA GLU A 768 23.74 1.77 -32.39
C GLU A 768 24.41 0.39 -32.20
N GLU A 769 24.11 -0.30 -31.10
CA GLU A 769 24.64 -1.63 -30.77
C GLU A 769 23.96 -2.78 -31.54
N ARG A 770 22.75 -2.54 -32.09
CA ARG A 770 22.00 -3.49 -32.93
C ARG A 770 22.77 -3.80 -34.21
N GLU A 771 23.42 -2.79 -34.79
CA GLU A 771 24.17 -2.93 -36.06
C GLU A 771 25.45 -3.74 -35.87
N GLY A 772 26.16 -3.55 -34.75
CA GLY A 772 27.35 -4.35 -34.40
C GLY A 772 27.03 -5.81 -34.11
N MET A 773 25.93 -6.09 -33.40
CA MET A 773 25.53 -7.46 -33.07
C MET A 773 25.02 -8.23 -34.30
N LEU A 774 24.22 -7.60 -35.17
CA LEU A 774 23.79 -8.22 -36.42
C LEU A 774 24.98 -8.54 -37.32
N ALA A 775 26.00 -7.68 -37.35
CA ALA A 775 27.23 -7.94 -38.10
C ALA A 775 28.03 -9.16 -37.58
N SER A 776 28.07 -9.40 -36.26
CA SER A 776 28.77 -10.59 -35.72
C SER A 776 28.01 -11.89 -35.93
N ILE A 777 26.67 -11.86 -35.86
CA ILE A 777 25.82 -13.03 -36.15
C ILE A 777 25.92 -13.41 -37.64
N LEU A 778 25.95 -12.41 -38.53
CA LEU A 778 26.29 -12.60 -39.95
C LEU A 778 27.68 -13.24 -40.14
N GLU A 779 28.68 -12.85 -39.32
CA GLU A 779 30.03 -13.42 -39.41
C GLU A 779 30.09 -14.91 -38.98
N GLU A 780 29.27 -15.36 -38.02
CA GLU A 780 29.19 -16.77 -37.60
C GLU A 780 28.36 -17.63 -38.55
N GLU A 781 27.26 -17.10 -39.11
CA GLU A 781 26.52 -17.77 -40.19
C GLU A 781 27.37 -17.93 -41.47
N LEU A 782 28.25 -16.97 -41.78
CA LEU A 782 29.18 -17.06 -42.90
C LEU A 782 30.32 -18.06 -42.62
N LYS A 783 30.85 -18.12 -41.40
CA LYS A 783 31.87 -19.11 -41.00
C LYS A 783 31.34 -20.53 -40.99
N SER A 784 30.09 -20.75 -40.56
CA SER A 784 29.45 -22.08 -40.56
C SER A 784 29.08 -22.58 -41.97
N LYS A 785 28.90 -21.69 -42.95
CA LYS A 785 28.59 -22.02 -44.36
C LYS A 785 29.83 -22.06 -45.30
N GLY A 786 31.01 -21.71 -44.81
CA GLY A 786 32.28 -22.19 -45.37
C GLY A 786 32.68 -21.69 -46.76
N THR A 787 32.44 -20.40 -47.10
CA THR A 787 33.15 -19.59 -48.14
C THR A 787 32.79 -18.09 -47.99
N ALA A 788 33.58 -17.08 -48.37
CA ALA A 788 35.03 -16.97 -48.64
C ALA A 788 35.49 -15.48 -48.53
N GLU A 789 36.79 -15.20 -48.68
CA GLU A 789 37.41 -13.85 -48.66
C GLU A 789 37.37 -13.10 -50.03
N PRO A 790 37.68 -11.77 -50.13
CA PRO A 790 37.80 -10.73 -49.08
C PRO A 790 37.26 -9.31 -49.42
N ALA A 791 36.48 -8.68 -48.53
CA ALA A 791 36.34 -7.22 -48.34
C ALA A 791 35.53 -6.96 -47.04
N MET A 792 35.78 -5.98 -46.16
CA MET A 792 36.72 -4.85 -46.19
C MET A 792 37.57 -4.77 -44.91
N ARG A 793 38.90 -4.67 -45.05
CA ARG A 793 39.77 -4.06 -44.02
C ARG A 793 40.15 -2.65 -44.48
N GLN A 794 39.45 -1.61 -44.00
CA GLN A 794 40.01 -0.27 -43.76
C GLN A 794 38.97 0.69 -43.12
N VAL A 795 38.58 0.42 -41.87
CA VAL A 795 37.89 1.40 -41.01
C VAL A 795 38.59 1.43 -39.64
N PHE A 796 39.79 2.03 -39.66
CA PHE A 796 40.63 2.44 -38.52
C PHE A 796 41.33 1.32 -37.69
N GLY A 797 42.54 1.52 -37.15
CA GLY A 797 43.40 2.72 -37.14
C GLY A 797 44.79 2.51 -37.80
N PRO A 798 45.84 3.17 -37.29
CA PRO A 798 46.08 4.58 -37.64
C PRO A 798 47.50 4.83 -38.18
N THR A 799 47.69 5.81 -39.07
CA THR A 799 48.96 6.56 -39.22
C THR A 799 48.78 7.83 -40.08
N PRO A 800 49.69 8.83 -39.99
CA PRO A 800 49.53 10.13 -40.65
C PRO A 800 50.10 10.19 -42.07
N ALA A 801 49.74 11.30 -42.76
CA ALA A 801 50.51 11.99 -43.80
C ALA A 801 50.49 11.48 -45.27
N VAL A 802 49.95 12.38 -46.13
CA VAL A 802 50.58 12.90 -47.36
C VAL A 802 50.43 12.11 -48.68
N ALA A 803 49.48 12.61 -49.48
CA ALA A 803 49.59 13.05 -50.89
C ALA A 803 49.44 12.09 -52.09
N ALA A 804 48.82 12.72 -53.12
CA ALA A 804 48.97 12.51 -54.57
C ALA A 804 48.35 11.26 -55.23
N GLY A 805 47.17 11.47 -55.86
CA GLY A 805 47.22 11.84 -57.28
C GLY A 805 46.31 11.11 -58.28
N VAL A 806 45.53 11.94 -59.00
CA VAL A 806 45.33 11.88 -60.46
C VAL A 806 44.33 10.86 -61.06
N ASP A 807 43.30 11.44 -61.70
CA ASP A 807 42.49 11.04 -62.86
C ASP A 807 41.69 9.71 -62.93
N GLY A 808 40.36 9.87 -63.12
CA GLY A 808 39.81 9.73 -64.48
C GLY A 808 38.63 8.75 -64.71
N ALA A 809 37.46 9.31 -65.09
CA ALA A 809 36.41 8.74 -65.98
C ALA A 809 35.73 7.39 -65.58
N ASP A 810 34.51 7.03 -66.03
CA ASP A 810 33.38 7.75 -66.66
C ASP A 810 32.07 6.95 -66.43
N ASP A 811 30.93 7.52 -66.83
CA ASP A 811 29.69 6.85 -67.29
C ASP A 811 29.00 5.76 -66.43
N GLY A 812 28.04 6.20 -65.60
CA GLY A 812 26.60 6.15 -65.93
C GLY A 812 25.92 4.85 -66.42
N ALA A 813 25.00 4.33 -65.59
CA ALA A 813 23.68 3.80 -65.98
C ALA A 813 22.70 3.86 -64.79
#